data_AF-A0A9D9BMH5-F1
#
_entry.id   AF-A0A9D9BMH5-F1
#
_cell.length_a   1.000
_cell.length_b   1.000
_cell.length_c   1.000
_cell.angle_alpha   90.00
_cell.angle_beta   90.00
_cell.angle_gamma   90.00
#
_symmetry.space_group_name_H-M   'P 1'
#
loop_
_entity.id
_entity.type
_entity.pdbx_description
1 polymer ?
#
loop_
_entity_poly.entity_id
_entity_poly.type
_entity_poly.pdbx_seq_one_letter_code
_entity_poly.pdbx_strand_id
1 'polypeptide(L)'
;MLHYIIQVVCFQLLFLVIYDTFLRKETFFNLNRIYLVGTAVLSLFLPFIKVPQVKQVIAKDFTIALPEVIIGNGATTNQFVPTAEALGELTSTPETSLSIWLTIMLVGMGLAGLIFTLKLGKLVWMVHKNPKRWHGNVLIIQLFNSTKAFSFFNRIFLGQRLRPSEQASILEHELVHVKEFHSLDLLCFELLRIVFWFNPLIYMYQNRIATLHEYIADAKAVKSQSKSDYYDKLLSQVFDTKSMSIVNPFFKQSLIKKRIIMLSRTQSKRIHLFKYTLLLPIVFCMLIYTSSYAQQEVKQTKTEKNQELTDDALFDKYTQEIVALANQGEDLVSIDNAYSANPDKYVYSREDYYKTIAYHNFMFNLNQQELMENGDHTKVTSESIKRYTKLLSYEDYLAYKKTSDAKQKWEARPKEGVLRLVVDDTEKLTSEEEDKFHSKLDALEKDPEVKGVLMVSSDGKSKLMIHDSETIKKAIQQEQITGIPEGKTEVPFGIIDEIPMLNQCESLEDASARKKCVAQEIAKHVNAKFNTKLATQLGLVGKQRISVMFKIDKLGNVGEVRARASHPGLEDEAVRVISLLPKFKPGKQKGEPVIVPYSLPILFQVNAKPGDDHSNASESTLEEALKQSIETSPTFQNVEVPYNAVDEVPYLPECESTNNQDERKKCVSQAVAKFVNLNFDMDLAASLDLNGVQRINTIFKIDTSGKVVDIKARAPHPDLEEEAIRVISELPTFIPGKDDGKTVSVVYALPIKFQVVGKKRKRNKKN
;
A
#
# COMPACT_ATOMS: atom_id res chain seq x y z
N MET A 1 12.68 11.61 -1.07
CA MET A 1 13.47 12.10 0.08
C MET A 1 13.07 13.50 0.54
N LEU A 2 13.05 14.52 -0.32
CA LEU A 2 12.67 15.88 0.08
C LEU A 2 11.27 15.97 0.72
N HIS A 3 10.27 15.34 0.11
CA HIS A 3 8.91 15.30 0.66
C HIS A 3 8.84 14.73 2.08
N TYR A 4 9.59 13.65 2.36
CA TYR A 4 9.70 13.06 3.69
C TYR A 4 10.29 14.05 4.70
N ILE A 5 11.39 14.73 4.33
CA ILE A 5 12.03 15.73 5.20
C ILE A 5 11.05 16.85 5.54
N ILE A 6 10.30 17.35 4.55
CA ILE A 6 9.29 18.40 4.76
C ILE A 6 8.21 17.92 5.72
N GLN A 7 7.68 16.70 5.55
CA GLN A 7 6.67 16.13 6.45
C GLN A 7 7.18 16.05 7.90
N VAL A 8 8.41 15.54 8.10
CA VAL A 8 9.03 15.45 9.42
C VAL A 8 9.16 16.84 10.06
N VAL A 9 9.65 17.83 9.32
CA VAL A 9 9.80 19.21 9.81
C VAL A 9 8.44 19.82 10.18
N CYS A 10 7.41 19.63 9.34
CA CYS A 10 6.06 20.11 9.61
C CYS A 10 5.46 19.46 10.88
N PHE A 11 5.63 18.15 11.07
CA PHE A 11 5.13 17.46 12.26
C PHE A 11 5.86 17.91 13.53
N GLN A 12 7.18 18.06 13.47
CA GLN A 12 7.98 18.58 14.58
C GLN A 12 7.57 20.00 14.98
N LEU A 13 7.33 20.87 13.99
CA LEU A 13 6.86 22.23 14.24
C LEU A 13 5.51 22.21 14.97
N LEU A 14 4.56 21.42 14.47
CA LEU A 14 3.22 21.33 15.06
C LEU A 14 3.27 20.82 16.51
N PHE A 15 4.05 19.78 16.80
CA PHE A 15 4.25 19.28 18.17
C PHE A 15 4.92 20.32 19.09
N LEU A 16 5.93 21.05 18.61
CA LEU A 16 6.56 22.12 19.40
C LEU A 16 5.59 23.27 19.71
N VAL A 17 4.76 23.66 18.75
CA VAL A 17 3.75 24.72 18.95
C VAL A 17 2.76 24.32 20.04
N ILE A 18 2.27 23.07 20.02
CA ILE A 18 1.37 22.55 21.06
C ILE A 18 2.05 22.55 22.43
N TYR A 19 3.31 22.14 22.48
CA TYR A 19 4.07 22.16 23.72
C TYR A 19 4.21 23.58 24.28
N ASP A 20 4.69 24.53 23.46
CA ASP A 20 4.98 25.89 23.92
C ASP A 20 3.70 26.65 24.31
N THR A 21 2.55 26.35 23.69
CA THR A 21 1.27 27.02 23.97
C THR A 21 0.52 26.41 25.16
N PHE A 22 0.39 25.08 25.22
CA PHE A 22 -0.50 24.41 26.18
C PHE A 22 0.23 23.70 27.33
N LEU A 23 1.37 23.06 27.06
CA LEU A 23 1.99 22.10 27.99
C LEU A 23 3.16 22.69 28.79
N ARG A 24 3.90 23.65 28.22
CA ARG A 24 5.09 24.26 28.81
C ARG A 24 4.82 24.91 30.18
N LYS A 25 3.60 25.35 30.42
CA LYS A 25 3.18 26.01 31.67
C LYS A 25 2.81 25.02 32.79
N GLU A 26 2.65 23.74 32.47
CA GLU A 26 2.20 22.72 33.41
C GLU A 26 3.35 22.18 34.28
N THR A 27 3.08 21.92 35.57
CA THR A 27 4.07 21.38 36.52
C THR A 27 4.24 19.85 36.44
N PHE A 28 3.56 19.17 35.50
CA PHE A 28 3.72 17.74 35.24
C PHE A 28 5.01 17.45 34.46
N PHE A 29 6.15 17.65 35.12
CA PHE A 29 7.46 17.65 34.45
C PHE A 29 7.79 16.33 33.75
N ASN A 30 7.47 15.18 34.36
CA ASN A 30 7.75 13.87 33.77
C ASN A 30 6.91 13.61 32.50
N LEU A 31 5.64 14.03 32.47
CA LEU A 31 4.80 13.89 31.27
C LEU A 31 5.25 14.84 30.16
N ASN A 32 5.63 16.07 30.51
CA ASN A 32 6.25 17.00 29.58
C ASN A 32 7.56 16.46 28.98
N ARG A 33 8.34 15.71 29.78
CA ARG A 33 9.57 15.04 29.33
C ARG A 33 9.26 13.95 28.33
N ILE A 34 8.33 13.06 28.65
CA ILE A 34 7.88 11.98 27.76
C ILE A 34 7.29 12.56 26.47
N TYR A 35 6.51 13.64 26.57
CA TYR A 35 5.95 14.32 25.40
C TYR A 35 7.05 14.84 24.46
N LEU A 36 8.04 15.57 24.98
CA LEU A 36 9.08 16.18 24.13
C LEU A 36 9.95 15.13 23.44
N VAL A 37 10.39 14.09 24.16
CA VAL A 37 11.19 13.00 23.59
C VAL A 37 10.34 12.16 22.64
N GLY A 38 9.14 11.78 23.09
CA GLY A 38 8.22 10.93 22.33
C GLY A 38 7.76 11.57 21.03
N THR A 39 7.38 12.85 21.02
CA THR A 39 6.93 13.54 19.80
C THR A 39 8.05 13.79 18.80
N ALA A 40 9.27 14.08 19.26
CA ALA A 40 10.43 14.21 18.39
C ALA A 40 10.71 12.89 17.65
N VAL A 41 10.68 11.76 18.35
CA VAL A 41 10.86 10.44 17.75
C VAL A 41 9.66 10.04 16.88
N LEU A 42 8.43 10.23 17.37
CA LEU A 42 7.19 9.89 16.67
C LEU A 42 7.09 10.63 15.32
N SER A 43 7.53 11.88 15.24
CA SER A 43 7.55 12.65 13.99
C SER A 43 8.34 11.99 12.86
N LEU A 44 9.33 11.16 13.18
CA LEU A 44 10.18 10.44 12.22
C LEU A 44 9.48 9.19 11.67
N PHE A 45 8.69 8.53 12.51
CA PHE A 45 8.00 7.28 12.19
C PHE A 45 6.62 7.51 11.57
N LEU A 46 5.93 8.60 11.92
CA LEU A 46 4.59 8.91 11.42
C LEU A 46 4.45 8.85 9.89
N PRO A 47 5.37 9.42 9.08
CA PRO A 47 5.27 9.33 7.61
C PRO A 47 5.30 7.90 7.05
N PHE A 48 5.79 6.91 7.81
CA PHE A 48 5.85 5.51 7.39
C PHE A 48 4.58 4.72 7.73
N ILE A 49 3.72 5.25 8.61
CA ILE A 49 2.48 4.59 9.03
C ILE A 49 1.39 4.94 8.02
N LYS A 50 1.20 4.09 7.01
CA LYS A 50 0.11 4.19 6.04
C LYS A 50 -1.06 3.33 6.50
N VAL A 51 -2.27 3.90 6.62
CA VAL A 51 -3.49 3.16 6.99
C VAL A 51 -4.42 3.06 5.77
N PRO A 52 -4.44 1.93 5.03
CA PRO A 52 -5.21 1.78 3.80
C PRO A 52 -6.72 1.93 3.99
N GLN A 53 -7.23 1.59 5.18
CA GLN A 53 -8.65 1.60 5.52
C GLN A 53 -9.25 3.02 5.53
N VAL A 54 -8.45 4.05 5.83
CA VAL A 54 -8.90 5.45 5.84
C VAL A 54 -9.29 5.93 4.43
N LYS A 55 -8.65 5.39 3.38
CA LYS A 55 -8.99 5.71 1.98
C LYS A 55 -10.39 5.25 1.57
N GLN A 56 -10.99 4.29 2.29
CA GLN A 56 -12.32 3.76 1.96
C GLN A 56 -13.47 4.54 2.63
N VAL A 57 -13.17 5.38 3.62
CA VAL A 57 -14.16 6.14 4.40
C VAL A 57 -14.41 7.53 3.80
N ILE A 58 -13.55 7.99 2.89
CA ILE A 58 -13.78 9.19 2.08
C ILE A 58 -14.68 8.75 0.91
N ALA A 59 -15.88 9.34 0.81
CA ALA A 59 -16.84 9.06 -0.24
C ALA A 59 -16.15 9.02 -1.61
N LYS A 60 -16.14 7.85 -2.25
CA LYS A 60 -15.72 7.74 -3.65
C LYS A 60 -16.87 8.27 -4.48
N ASP A 61 -16.83 9.55 -4.81
CA ASP A 61 -17.64 10.05 -5.93
C ASP A 61 -17.24 9.24 -7.17
N PHE A 62 -18.21 8.56 -7.79
CA PHE A 62 -18.02 7.79 -9.01
C PHE A 62 -17.61 8.74 -10.14
N THR A 63 -16.30 8.90 -10.31
CA THR A 63 -15.70 9.74 -11.33
C THR A 63 -15.22 8.86 -12.47
N ILE A 64 -15.88 8.94 -13.63
CA ILE A 64 -15.44 8.28 -14.86
C ILE A 64 -14.40 9.20 -15.53
N ALA A 65 -13.15 8.75 -15.57
CA ALA A 65 -12.09 9.47 -16.29
C ALA A 65 -12.15 9.12 -17.77
N LEU A 66 -12.42 10.11 -18.62
CA LEU A 66 -12.26 10.02 -20.07
C LEU A 66 -10.77 10.14 -20.41
N PRO A 67 -10.29 9.47 -21.48
CA PRO A 67 -8.91 9.62 -21.92
C PRO A 67 -8.63 11.06 -22.39
N GLU A 68 -7.36 11.42 -22.39
CA GLU A 68 -6.89 12.77 -22.73
C GLU A 68 -7.20 13.12 -24.19
N VAL A 69 -7.82 14.28 -24.39
CA VAL A 69 -8.11 14.84 -25.73
C VAL A 69 -6.93 15.70 -26.16
N ILE A 70 -6.31 15.35 -27.30
CA ILE A 70 -5.24 16.13 -27.91
C ILE A 70 -5.84 16.98 -29.03
N ILE A 71 -5.79 18.31 -28.90
CA ILE A 71 -6.32 19.27 -29.87
C ILE A 71 -5.18 19.82 -30.75
N GLY A 72 -5.35 19.78 -32.08
CA GLY A 72 -4.45 20.40 -33.07
C GLY A 72 -4.04 19.49 -34.23
N ASN A 73 -3.86 20.07 -35.43
CA ASN A 73 -3.39 19.37 -36.63
C ASN A 73 -1.91 18.94 -36.50
N GLY A 74 -1.68 17.85 -35.79
CA GLY A 74 -0.53 16.97 -35.99
C GLY A 74 -0.95 15.83 -36.89
N ALA A 75 -0.96 16.05 -38.20
CA ALA A 75 -1.05 14.96 -39.17
C ALA A 75 0.02 13.92 -38.84
N THR A 76 -0.39 12.65 -38.89
CA THR A 76 0.44 11.46 -39.07
C THR A 76 1.89 11.77 -39.44
N THR A 77 2.75 11.78 -38.43
CA THR A 77 4.18 11.55 -38.61
C THR A 77 4.58 10.62 -37.48
N ASN A 78 4.60 9.32 -37.80
CA ASN A 78 5.62 8.43 -37.25
C ASN A 78 6.98 8.95 -37.76
N GLN A 79 7.43 10.08 -37.25
CA GLN A 79 8.80 10.55 -37.34
C GLN A 79 9.19 11.02 -35.96
N PHE A 80 10.02 10.18 -35.37
CA PHE A 80 10.96 10.51 -34.32
C PHE A 80 11.46 11.94 -34.50
N VAL A 81 11.07 12.82 -33.59
CA VAL A 81 11.81 14.04 -33.29
C VAL A 81 12.25 13.89 -31.84
N PRO A 82 13.47 13.36 -31.57
CA PRO A 82 14.02 13.38 -30.24
C PRO A 82 14.49 14.81 -29.98
N THR A 83 13.58 15.69 -29.55
CA THR A 83 13.96 17.05 -29.14
C THR A 83 14.22 17.10 -27.65
N ALA A 84 15.48 17.42 -27.34
CA ALA A 84 16.04 17.87 -26.08
C ALA A 84 16.44 16.84 -25.01
N GLU A 85 16.62 15.57 -25.38
CA GLU A 85 17.38 14.60 -24.56
C GLU A 85 18.66 14.10 -25.26
N ALA A 86 18.81 14.31 -26.58
CA ALA A 86 19.95 13.83 -27.38
C ALA A 86 21.13 14.81 -27.52
N LEU A 87 21.26 15.82 -26.64
CA LEU A 87 22.48 16.63 -26.51
C LEU A 87 23.19 16.43 -25.15
N GLY A 88 22.85 15.34 -24.45
CA GLY A 88 23.56 14.86 -23.26
C GLY A 88 24.45 13.62 -23.49
N GLU A 89 24.40 13.01 -24.68
CA GLU A 89 25.07 11.73 -24.98
C GLU A 89 26.50 11.86 -25.52
N LEU A 90 27.26 12.89 -25.13
CA LEU A 90 28.71 12.94 -25.36
C LEU A 90 29.55 13.06 -24.08
N THR A 91 28.95 12.77 -22.93
CA THR A 91 29.71 12.57 -21.67
C THR A 91 29.19 11.36 -20.92
N SER A 92 29.35 10.16 -21.48
CA SER A 92 29.33 8.91 -20.71
C SER A 92 30.67 8.75 -19.97
N THR A 93 30.92 9.62 -19.00
CA THR A 93 31.78 9.24 -17.86
C THR A 93 30.95 8.33 -16.96
N PRO A 94 31.52 7.24 -16.41
CA PRO A 94 30.77 6.24 -15.67
C PRO A 94 29.96 6.90 -14.55
N GLU A 95 28.64 6.67 -14.54
CA GLU A 95 27.72 7.24 -13.56
C GLU A 95 28.04 6.74 -12.15
N THR A 96 28.96 7.45 -11.50
CA THR A 96 29.15 7.50 -10.06
C THR A 96 28.78 8.92 -9.60
N SER A 97 27.66 9.46 -10.07
CA SER A 97 27.13 10.72 -9.56
C SER A 97 26.20 10.45 -8.38
N LEU A 98 26.80 10.28 -7.19
CA LEU A 98 26.06 10.54 -5.95
C LEU A 98 25.44 11.95 -6.10
N SER A 99 24.10 12.01 -6.17
CA SER A 99 23.35 13.26 -6.30
C SER A 99 23.96 14.35 -5.41
N ILE A 100 24.21 15.55 -5.95
CA ILE A 100 24.84 16.67 -5.23
C ILE A 100 24.14 16.94 -3.88
N TRP A 101 22.82 16.71 -3.80
CA TRP A 101 22.07 16.82 -2.55
C TRP A 101 22.42 15.74 -1.52
N LEU A 102 22.62 14.51 -1.98
CA LEU A 102 23.03 13.40 -1.13
C LEU A 102 24.45 13.60 -0.62
N THR A 103 25.37 14.11 -1.44
CA THR A 103 26.73 14.43 -1.00
C THR A 103 26.75 15.55 0.04
N ILE A 104 25.98 16.62 -0.14
CA ILE A 104 25.82 17.69 0.87
C ILE A 104 25.29 17.12 2.20
N MET A 105 24.28 16.24 2.15
CA MET A 105 23.75 15.63 3.37
C MET A 105 24.77 14.75 4.08
N LEU A 106 25.50 13.91 3.33
CA LEU A 106 26.53 13.03 3.89
C LEU A 106 27.70 13.81 4.49
N VAL A 107 28.17 14.86 3.82
CA VAL A 107 29.23 15.74 4.33
C VAL A 107 28.78 16.45 5.61
N GLY A 108 27.56 16.99 5.64
CA GLY A 108 27.00 17.62 6.84
C GLY A 108 26.85 16.65 8.01
N MET A 109 26.39 15.42 7.74
CA MET A 109 26.30 14.35 8.73
C MET A 109 27.69 13.96 9.26
N GLY A 110 28.69 13.86 8.38
CA GLY A 110 30.07 13.59 8.74
C GLY A 110 30.68 14.66 9.63
N LEU A 111 30.50 15.94 9.30
CA LEU A 111 31.00 17.07 10.11
C LEU A 111 30.31 17.11 11.49
N ALA A 112 28.99 16.94 11.53
CA ALA A 112 28.25 16.89 12.79
C ALA A 112 28.70 15.70 13.66
N GLY A 113 28.91 14.52 13.05
CA GLY A 113 29.46 13.34 13.72
C GLY A 113 30.88 13.56 14.25
N LEU A 114 31.74 14.24 13.50
CA LEU A 114 33.09 14.60 13.96
C LEU A 114 33.02 15.53 15.18
N ILE A 115 32.19 16.57 15.15
CA ILE A 115 32.01 17.48 16.30
C ILE A 115 31.50 16.69 17.52
N PHE A 116 30.57 15.77 17.33
CA PHE A 116 30.04 14.91 18.39
C PHE A 116 31.12 14.02 19.02
N THR A 117 31.93 13.34 18.20
CA THR A 117 33.03 12.48 18.67
C THR A 117 34.10 13.27 19.41
N LEU A 118 34.45 14.47 18.96
CA LEU A 118 35.39 15.37 19.66
C LEU A 118 34.86 15.79 21.04
N LYS A 119 33.56 16.12 21.16
CA LYS A 119 32.93 16.44 22.45
C LYS A 119 32.98 15.23 23.40
N LEU A 120 32.65 14.04 22.90
CA LEU A 120 32.68 12.81 23.70
C LEU A 120 34.12 12.48 24.13
N GLY A 121 35.09 12.62 23.23
CA GLY A 121 36.51 12.45 23.51
C GLY A 121 37.02 13.40 24.60
N LYS A 122 36.64 14.69 24.54
CA LYS A 122 36.97 15.67 25.59
C LYS A 122 36.41 15.29 26.96
N LEU A 123 35.21 14.74 26.99
CA LEU A 123 34.59 14.25 28.23
C LEU A 123 35.34 13.04 28.79
N VAL A 124 35.68 12.06 27.94
CA VAL A 124 36.48 10.89 28.34
C VAL A 124 37.86 11.32 28.84
N TRP A 125 38.53 12.24 28.14
CA TRP A 125 39.81 12.80 28.57
C TRP A 125 39.73 13.47 29.95
N MET A 126 38.68 14.26 30.19
CA MET A 126 38.44 14.90 31.49
C MET A 126 38.18 13.88 32.61
N VAL A 127 37.58 12.73 32.31
CA VAL A 127 37.42 11.62 33.27
C VAL A 127 38.76 10.97 33.61
N HIS A 128 39.68 10.86 32.65
CA HIS A 128 40.99 10.23 32.88
C HIS A 128 41.97 11.15 33.62
N LYS A 129 41.94 12.45 33.35
CA LYS A 129 42.88 13.43 33.92
C LYS A 129 42.61 13.82 35.37
N ASN A 130 41.35 13.78 35.80
CA ASN A 130 40.94 14.29 37.11
C ASN A 130 40.79 13.16 38.15
N PRO A 131 41.03 13.44 39.44
CA PRO A 131 40.91 12.46 40.51
C PRO A 131 39.45 12.01 40.70
N LYS A 132 39.30 10.73 41.03
CA LYS A 132 38.02 10.01 41.09
C LYS A 132 37.74 9.56 42.52
N ARG A 133 36.51 9.79 42.99
CA ARG A 133 36.01 9.30 44.28
C ARG A 133 34.64 8.66 44.10
N TRP A 134 34.45 7.48 44.66
CA TRP A 134 33.14 6.83 44.68
C TRP A 134 32.31 7.36 45.85
N HIS A 135 31.05 7.66 45.58
CA HIS A 135 30.06 7.98 46.62
C HIS A 135 28.78 7.19 46.30
N GLY A 136 28.60 6.07 47.00
CA GLY A 136 27.59 5.07 46.65
C GLY A 136 27.80 4.52 45.25
N ASN A 137 26.75 4.53 44.42
CA ASN A 137 26.78 4.03 43.03
C ASN A 137 27.20 5.09 41.99
N VAL A 138 27.69 6.26 42.43
CA VAL A 138 28.02 7.38 41.55
C VAL A 138 29.51 7.73 41.65
N LEU A 139 30.12 8.02 40.50
CA LEU A 139 31.52 8.42 40.41
C LEU A 139 31.65 9.95 40.45
N ILE A 140 32.21 10.48 41.53
CA ILE A 140 32.49 11.91 41.67
C ILE A 140 33.90 12.22 41.16
N ILE A 141 34.00 13.15 40.22
CA ILE A 141 35.25 13.60 39.59
C ILE A 141 35.50 15.05 40.02
N GLN A 142 36.61 15.30 40.72
CA GLN A 142 36.94 16.65 41.17
C GLN A 142 37.72 17.41 40.08
N LEU A 143 37.15 18.51 39.60
CA LEU A 143 37.73 19.38 38.58
C LEU A 143 38.67 20.41 39.24
N PHE A 144 39.96 20.34 38.92
CA PHE A 144 40.93 21.33 39.36
C PHE A 144 40.60 22.74 38.85
N ASN A 145 40.75 23.75 39.72
CA ASN A 145 40.60 25.18 39.37
C ASN A 145 39.26 25.59 38.72
N SER A 146 38.19 24.82 38.91
CA SER A 146 36.87 25.09 38.34
C SER A 146 35.85 25.39 39.43
N THR A 147 34.89 26.26 39.13
CA THR A 147 33.65 26.49 39.90
C THR A 147 32.44 25.79 39.27
N LYS A 148 32.63 25.08 38.15
CA LYS A 148 31.54 24.40 37.43
C LYS A 148 31.19 23.07 38.08
N ALA A 149 29.89 22.79 38.14
CA ALA A 149 29.33 21.47 38.44
C ALA A 149 28.44 21.03 37.26
N PHE A 150 28.52 19.75 36.91
CA PHE A 150 27.61 19.11 35.95
C PHE A 150 27.68 17.59 36.09
N SER A 151 26.68 16.89 35.57
CA SER A 151 26.56 15.43 35.63
C SER A 151 26.45 14.81 34.22
N PHE A 152 26.98 13.61 34.08
CA PHE A 152 26.91 12.83 32.85
C PHE A 152 26.83 11.33 33.14
N PHE A 153 25.70 10.69 32.81
CA PHE A 153 25.38 9.31 33.19
C PHE A 153 25.65 9.09 34.69
N ASN A 154 26.41 8.07 35.08
CA ASN A 154 26.71 7.76 36.48
C ASN A 154 27.93 8.53 37.03
N ARG A 155 28.25 9.69 36.45
CA ARG A 155 29.43 10.50 36.78
C ARG A 155 29.01 11.94 37.12
N ILE A 156 29.49 12.46 38.23
CA ILE A 156 29.28 13.86 38.65
C ILE A 156 30.62 14.57 38.64
N PHE A 157 30.70 15.71 37.98
CA PHE A 157 31.89 16.56 37.94
C PHE A 157 31.67 17.74 38.89
N LEU A 158 32.53 17.87 39.91
CA LEU A 158 32.44 18.95 40.91
C LEU A 158 33.70 19.81 40.88
N GLY A 159 33.52 21.12 40.81
CA GLY A 159 34.60 22.09 40.92
C GLY A 159 35.19 22.18 42.33
N GLN A 160 36.53 22.20 42.43
CA GLN A 160 37.22 22.29 43.72
C GLN A 160 37.09 23.67 44.41
N ARG A 161 36.70 24.73 43.67
CA ARG A 161 36.59 26.10 44.21
C ARG A 161 35.22 26.44 44.83
N LEU A 162 34.32 25.46 44.94
CA LEU A 162 33.00 25.66 45.54
C LEU A 162 33.09 25.64 47.07
N ARG A 163 32.28 26.47 47.76
CA ARG A 163 32.25 26.48 49.23
C ARG A 163 31.66 25.14 49.74
N PRO A 164 32.15 24.58 50.86
CA PRO A 164 31.69 23.28 51.36
C PRO A 164 30.18 23.18 51.60
N SER A 165 29.54 24.28 52.05
CA SER A 165 28.08 24.35 52.30
C SER A 165 27.25 24.42 51.01
N GLU A 166 27.77 25.06 49.96
CA GLU A 166 27.14 25.14 48.63
C GLU A 166 27.30 23.81 47.87
N GLN A 167 28.43 23.13 48.08
CA GLN A 167 28.77 21.87 47.43
C GLN A 167 27.78 20.75 47.75
N ALA A 168 27.25 20.68 48.98
CA ALA A 168 26.24 19.69 49.36
C ALA A 168 24.92 19.91 48.59
N SER A 169 24.48 21.17 48.47
CA SER A 169 23.25 21.50 47.75
C SER A 169 23.37 21.26 46.24
N ILE A 170 24.53 21.58 45.67
CA ILE A 170 24.83 21.34 44.25
C ILE A 170 24.94 19.85 43.97
N LEU A 171 25.57 19.07 44.86
CA LEU A 171 25.68 17.62 44.72
C LEU A 171 24.30 16.96 44.69
N GLU A 172 23.39 17.31 45.61
CA GLU A 172 22.02 16.78 45.60
C GLU A 172 21.28 17.11 44.30
N HIS A 173 21.45 18.32 43.76
CA HIS A 173 20.87 18.70 42.47
C HIS A 173 21.44 17.87 41.31
N GLU A 174 22.77 17.75 41.20
CA GLU A 174 23.43 16.96 40.16
C GLU A 174 23.10 15.45 40.26
N LEU A 175 22.88 14.94 41.47
CA LEU A 175 22.50 13.57 41.70
C LEU A 175 21.10 13.26 41.13
N VAL A 176 20.19 14.23 41.08
CA VAL A 176 18.89 14.07 40.42
C VAL A 176 19.06 13.83 38.92
N HIS A 177 19.98 14.51 38.25
CA HIS A 177 20.23 14.30 36.81
C HIS A 177 20.76 12.89 36.51
N VAL A 178 21.59 12.35 37.42
CA VAL A 178 22.05 10.96 37.36
C VAL A 178 20.89 9.98 37.56
N LYS A 179 20.12 10.14 38.64
CA LYS A 179 18.99 9.26 38.97
C LYS A 179 17.91 9.23 37.90
N GLU A 180 17.64 10.37 37.26
CA GLU A 180 16.63 10.51 36.21
C GLU A 180 17.17 10.25 34.80
N PHE A 181 18.45 9.91 34.64
CA PHE A 181 19.10 9.64 33.36
C PHE A 181 18.96 10.79 32.35
N HIS A 182 19.04 12.05 32.79
CA HIS A 182 18.90 13.22 31.91
C HIS A 182 19.95 13.28 30.79
N SER A 183 21.13 12.68 31.01
CA SER A 183 22.17 12.58 29.99
C SER A 183 21.77 11.75 28.78
N LEU A 184 20.89 10.74 28.94
CA LEU A 184 20.41 9.90 27.84
C LEU A 184 19.52 10.69 26.89
N ASP A 185 18.61 11.51 27.42
CA ASP A 185 17.74 12.36 26.61
C ASP A 185 18.56 13.34 25.76
N LEU A 186 19.57 13.99 26.37
CA LEU A 186 20.45 14.93 25.66
C LEU A 186 21.30 14.21 24.61
N LEU A 187 21.73 12.97 24.88
CA LEU A 187 22.43 12.15 23.90
C LEU A 187 21.54 11.80 22.71
N CYS A 188 20.29 11.42 22.95
CA CYS A 188 19.30 11.15 21.90
C CYS A 188 19.13 12.38 20.98
N PHE A 189 19.01 13.58 21.53
CA PHE A 189 18.93 14.80 20.72
C PHE A 189 20.23 15.16 20.00
N GLU A 190 21.41 14.88 20.56
CA GLU A 190 22.68 15.05 19.82
C GLU A 190 22.76 14.07 18.65
N LEU A 191 22.28 12.82 18.79
CA LEU A 191 22.17 11.88 17.67
C LEU A 191 21.20 12.37 16.60
N LEU A 192 20.04 12.90 17.00
CA LEU A 192 19.10 13.52 16.07
C LEU A 192 19.69 14.74 15.36
N ARG A 193 20.58 15.51 16.02
CA ARG A 193 21.31 16.63 15.39
C ARG A 193 22.36 16.18 14.39
N ILE A 194 22.85 14.95 14.45
CA ILE A 194 23.75 14.42 13.41
C ILE A 194 22.94 14.15 12.14
N VAL A 195 21.80 13.48 12.28
CA VAL A 195 20.92 13.12 11.17
C VAL A 195 20.24 14.36 10.56
N PHE A 196 19.73 15.25 11.43
CA PHE A 196 19.01 16.46 11.05
C PHE A 196 19.81 17.73 11.37
N TRP A 197 21.09 17.75 10.99
CA TRP A 197 22.02 18.84 11.29
C TRP A 197 21.52 20.21 10.81
N PHE A 198 20.81 20.24 9.68
CA PHE A 198 20.24 21.44 9.06
C PHE A 198 18.90 21.89 9.69
N ASN A 199 18.26 21.06 10.51
CA ASN A 199 16.92 21.34 11.03
C ASN A 199 16.99 22.08 12.38
N PRO A 200 16.60 23.37 12.45
CA PRO A 200 16.67 24.16 13.68
C PRO A 200 15.71 23.68 14.78
N LEU A 201 14.64 22.95 14.43
CA LEU A 201 13.63 22.50 15.39
C LEU A 201 14.20 21.48 16.39
N ILE A 202 15.14 20.64 15.95
CA ILE A 202 15.82 19.68 16.86
C ILE A 202 16.62 20.43 17.94
N TYR A 203 17.28 21.52 17.57
CA TYR A 203 18.00 22.38 18.52
C TYR A 203 17.03 23.05 19.51
N MET A 204 15.84 23.43 19.05
CA MET A 204 14.78 23.95 19.92
C MET A 204 14.30 22.88 20.91
N TYR A 205 14.01 21.66 20.44
CA TYR A 205 13.66 20.53 21.31
C TYR A 205 14.72 20.28 22.38
N GLN A 206 16.00 20.23 22.00
CA GLN A 206 17.12 20.03 22.92
C GLN A 206 17.16 21.12 24.01
N ASN A 207 16.92 22.38 23.64
CA ASN A 207 16.88 23.49 24.60
C ASN A 207 15.67 23.38 25.54
N ARG A 208 14.51 22.95 25.03
CA ARG A 208 13.29 22.74 25.86
C ARG A 208 13.47 21.60 26.85
N ILE A 209 14.02 20.46 26.42
CA ILE A 209 14.27 19.32 27.32
C ILE A 209 15.33 19.67 28.37
N ALA A 210 16.40 20.38 28.00
CA ALA A 210 17.42 20.83 28.94
C ALA A 210 16.81 21.75 30.01
N THR A 211 15.98 22.72 29.60
CA THR A 211 15.26 23.58 30.54
C THR A 211 14.33 22.79 31.47
N LEU A 212 13.68 21.75 30.95
CA LEU A 212 12.79 20.88 31.72
C LEU A 212 13.55 20.01 32.73
N HIS A 213 14.75 19.52 32.38
CA HIS A 213 15.63 18.79 33.30
C HIS A 213 16.01 19.65 34.51
N GLU A 214 16.35 20.92 34.28
CA GLU A 214 16.64 21.86 35.37
C GLU A 214 15.41 22.02 36.29
N TYR A 215 14.20 22.12 35.73
CA TYR A 215 12.98 22.21 36.56
C TYR A 215 12.73 20.95 37.40
N ILE A 216 12.99 19.76 36.84
CA ILE A 216 12.87 18.48 37.56
C ILE A 216 13.89 18.41 38.69
N ALA A 217 15.15 18.77 38.39
CA ALA A 217 16.23 18.77 39.36
C ALA A 217 15.97 19.77 40.49
N ASP A 218 15.58 21.00 40.16
CA ASP A 218 15.21 22.02 41.13
C ASP A 218 14.02 21.59 42.00
N ALA A 219 12.94 21.07 41.40
CA ALA A 219 11.74 20.67 42.13
C ALA A 219 11.99 19.50 43.11
N LYS A 220 12.94 18.62 42.81
CA LYS A 220 13.35 17.52 43.71
C LYS A 220 14.36 17.98 44.75
N ALA A 221 15.32 18.83 44.39
CA ALA A 221 16.32 19.38 45.31
C ALA A 221 15.68 20.25 46.41
N VAL A 222 14.66 21.07 46.05
CA VAL A 222 13.92 21.92 47.00
C VAL A 222 13.22 21.12 48.11
N LYS A 223 12.95 19.82 47.95
CA LYS A 223 12.36 19.02 49.04
C LYS A 223 13.32 18.80 50.22
N SER A 224 14.62 18.97 50.00
CA SER A 224 15.66 18.73 51.01
C SER A 224 16.07 19.98 51.80
N GLN A 225 15.60 21.17 51.42
CA GLN A 225 15.98 22.47 52.00
C GLN A 225 14.80 23.46 52.00
N SER A 226 14.92 24.60 52.69
CA SER A 226 13.91 25.66 52.63
C SER A 226 13.90 26.34 51.25
N LYS A 227 12.72 26.75 50.75
CA LYS A 227 12.59 27.38 49.42
C LYS A 227 13.37 28.68 49.30
N SER A 228 13.40 29.49 50.36
CA SER A 228 14.10 30.77 50.37
C SER A 228 15.61 30.58 50.26
N ASP A 229 16.17 29.72 51.10
CA ASP A 229 17.61 29.43 51.10
C ASP A 229 18.07 28.86 49.76
N TYR A 230 17.21 28.07 49.11
CA TYR A 230 17.49 27.52 47.79
C TYR A 230 17.53 28.60 46.70
N TYR A 231 16.63 29.58 46.73
CA TYR A 231 16.64 30.70 45.76
C TYR A 231 17.89 31.56 45.90
N ASP A 232 18.31 31.86 47.12
CA ASP A 232 19.49 32.67 47.39
C ASP A 232 20.78 31.96 46.94
N LYS A 233 20.85 30.64 47.14
CA LYS A 233 21.95 29.79 46.61
C LYS A 233 21.97 29.74 45.08
N LEU A 234 20.80 29.61 44.45
CA LEU A 234 20.70 29.59 42.97
C LEU A 234 21.10 30.94 42.35
N LEU A 235 20.69 32.05 42.96
CA LEU A 235 21.04 33.40 42.50
C LEU A 235 22.54 33.65 42.66
N SER A 236 23.12 33.36 43.83
CA SER A 236 24.54 33.57 44.10
C SER A 236 25.46 32.74 43.18
N GLN A 237 25.08 31.52 42.82
CA GLN A 237 25.83 30.69 41.87
C GLN A 237 25.92 31.30 40.46
N VAL A 238 24.90 32.05 40.02
CA VAL A 238 24.83 32.54 38.64
C VAL A 238 25.32 33.98 38.47
N PHE A 239 25.26 34.79 39.52
CA PHE A 239 25.73 36.19 39.51
C PHE A 239 27.21 36.37 39.82
N ASP A 240 27.97 35.29 40.02
CA ASP A 240 29.41 35.28 40.32
C ASP A 240 30.18 36.24 39.37
N THR A 241 30.58 37.39 39.92
CA THR A 241 30.97 38.58 39.15
C THR A 241 32.38 38.43 38.58
N LYS A 242 32.46 38.22 37.26
CA LYS A 242 33.52 38.80 36.41
C LYS A 242 33.00 38.92 34.97
N SER A 243 32.65 40.15 34.62
CA SER A 243 32.17 40.60 33.32
C SER A 243 33.31 40.65 32.31
N MET A 244 33.15 39.93 31.19
CA MET A 244 33.78 40.30 29.93
C MET A 244 32.65 40.49 28.92
N SER A 245 32.40 41.76 28.62
CA SER A 245 31.36 42.27 27.71
C SER A 245 31.82 42.08 26.27
N ILE A 246 31.18 41.15 25.54
CA ILE A 246 31.13 41.01 24.07
C ILE A 246 30.10 39.92 23.69
N VAL A 247 29.72 39.03 24.62
CA VAL A 247 28.63 38.07 24.42
C VAL A 247 27.45 38.45 25.31
N ASN A 248 26.31 38.75 24.67
CA ASN A 248 25.09 39.20 25.34
C ASN A 248 24.62 38.18 26.41
N PRO A 249 24.50 38.54 27.69
CA PRO A 249 24.01 37.66 28.75
C PRO A 249 22.51 37.34 28.66
N PHE A 250 21.81 37.83 27.62
CA PHE A 250 20.37 37.67 27.39
C PHE A 250 19.85 36.22 27.53
N PHE A 251 20.64 35.22 27.14
CA PHE A 251 20.22 33.82 27.28
C PHE A 251 20.24 33.31 28.72
N LYS A 252 21.19 33.76 29.56
CA LYS A 252 21.32 33.29 30.96
C LYS A 252 20.27 33.92 31.88
N GLN A 253 20.00 35.21 31.73
CA GLN A 253 18.96 35.88 32.54
C GLN A 253 17.57 35.26 32.32
N SER A 254 17.26 34.87 31.08
CA SER A 254 15.96 34.26 30.77
C SER A 254 15.75 32.89 31.41
N LEU A 255 16.80 32.07 31.58
CA LEU A 255 16.72 30.71 32.12
C LEU A 255 16.57 30.71 33.65
N ILE A 256 17.32 31.57 34.35
CA ILE A 256 17.22 31.70 35.83
C ILE A 256 15.83 32.20 36.21
N LYS A 257 15.34 33.25 35.53
CA LYS A 257 13.98 33.78 35.72
C LYS A 257 12.93 32.67 35.52
N LYS A 258 13.08 31.86 34.49
CA LYS A 258 12.17 30.73 34.21
C LYS A 258 12.20 29.66 35.30
N ARG A 259 13.39 29.27 35.80
CA ARG A 259 13.55 28.31 36.91
C ARG A 259 12.87 28.80 38.18
N ILE A 260 13.14 30.05 38.59
CA ILE A 260 12.53 30.65 39.78
C ILE A 260 11.01 30.74 39.65
N ILE A 261 10.49 31.26 38.52
CA ILE A 261 9.04 31.34 38.28
C ILE A 261 8.37 29.96 38.31
N MET A 262 9.04 28.93 37.80
CA MET A 262 8.49 27.59 37.76
C MET A 262 8.49 26.93 39.15
N LEU A 263 9.52 27.17 39.97
CA LEU A 263 9.60 26.68 41.35
C LEU A 263 8.65 27.40 42.30
N SER A 264 8.38 28.69 42.06
CA SER A 264 7.43 29.48 42.84
C SER A 264 5.97 29.15 42.50
N ARG A 265 5.72 28.32 41.49
CA ARG A 265 4.38 28.01 41.00
C ARG A 265 3.70 26.91 41.84
N THR A 266 2.39 27.04 42.02
CA THR A 266 1.57 25.97 42.61
C THR A 266 1.45 24.79 41.65
N GLN A 267 1.34 23.57 42.20
CA GLN A 267 1.20 22.35 41.40
C GLN A 267 -0.06 22.41 40.53
N SER A 268 0.06 22.05 39.26
CA SER A 268 -1.05 21.98 38.31
C SER A 268 -2.13 21.00 38.80
N LYS A 269 -3.40 21.39 38.67
CA LYS A 269 -4.55 20.53 38.98
C LYS A 269 -4.60 19.32 38.02
N ARG A 270 -5.07 18.17 38.52
CA ARG A 270 -5.24 16.94 37.70
C ARG A 270 -6.11 17.14 36.45
N ILE A 271 -7.04 18.11 36.46
CA ILE A 271 -7.86 18.45 35.28
C ILE A 271 -7.02 18.88 34.06
N HIS A 272 -5.85 19.48 34.27
CA HIS A 272 -4.97 19.88 33.17
C HIS A 272 -4.27 18.69 32.51
N LEU A 273 -4.35 17.48 33.08
CA LEU A 273 -3.90 16.25 32.44
C LEU A 273 -4.66 15.96 31.15
N PHE A 274 -5.92 16.40 31.02
CA PHE A 274 -6.71 16.25 29.79
C PHE A 274 -6.09 16.99 28.60
N LYS A 275 -5.26 18.02 28.82
CA LYS A 275 -4.54 18.72 27.74
C LYS A 275 -3.62 17.79 26.94
N TYR A 276 -3.11 16.72 27.54
CA TYR A 276 -2.27 15.74 26.85
C TYR A 276 -3.08 14.85 25.89
N THR A 277 -4.39 14.69 26.13
CA THR A 277 -5.31 14.00 25.21
C THR A 277 -5.39 14.71 23.84
N LEU A 278 -5.05 16.00 23.76
CA LEU A 278 -4.95 16.77 22.51
C LEU A 278 -3.98 16.13 21.49
N LEU A 279 -3.02 15.31 21.94
CA LEU A 279 -2.10 14.60 21.06
C LEU A 279 -2.82 13.56 20.18
N LEU A 280 -3.85 12.88 20.71
CA LEU A 280 -4.57 11.81 20.00
C LEU A 280 -5.30 12.28 18.73
N PRO A 281 -6.16 13.32 18.76
CA PRO A 281 -6.81 13.81 17.54
C PRO A 281 -5.81 14.39 16.55
N ILE A 282 -4.72 15.00 17.03
CA ILE A 282 -3.71 15.60 16.15
C ILE A 282 -2.92 14.52 15.41
N VAL A 283 -2.49 13.47 16.11
CA VAL A 283 -1.86 12.30 15.47
C VAL A 283 -2.83 11.64 14.50
N PHE A 284 -4.12 11.52 14.84
CA PHE A 284 -5.13 11.00 13.94
C PHE A 284 -5.27 11.85 12.67
N CYS A 285 -5.33 13.17 12.78
CA CYS A 285 -5.33 14.08 11.62
C CYS A 285 -4.05 13.94 10.77
N MET A 286 -2.88 13.80 11.40
CA MET A 286 -1.62 13.56 10.68
C MET A 286 -1.63 12.20 9.95
N LEU A 287 -2.20 11.17 10.55
CA LEU A 287 -2.35 9.84 9.93
C LEU A 287 -3.32 9.89 8.74
N ILE A 288 -4.41 10.66 8.84
CA ILE A 288 -5.31 10.91 7.70
C ILE A 288 -4.54 11.64 6.58
N TYR A 289 -3.81 12.70 6.91
CA TYR A 289 -3.02 13.46 5.93
C TYR A 289 -2.00 12.56 5.22
N THR A 290 -1.19 11.81 5.96
CA THR A 290 -0.19 10.89 5.38
C THR A 290 -0.82 9.77 4.56
N SER A 291 -1.99 9.26 4.96
CA SER A 291 -2.70 8.21 4.23
C SER A 291 -3.44 8.73 2.98
N SER A 292 -3.89 9.99 2.99
CA SER A 292 -4.52 10.64 1.83
C SER A 292 -3.49 10.96 0.74
N TYR A 293 -2.30 11.45 1.13
CA TYR A 293 -1.17 11.71 0.24
C TYR A 293 -0.35 10.46 -0.10
N ALA A 294 -0.77 9.27 0.35
CA ALA A 294 -0.24 8.04 -0.20
C ALA A 294 -0.65 7.99 -1.68
N GLN A 295 0.24 8.54 -2.52
CA GLN A 295 0.21 8.48 -3.97
C GLN A 295 -0.33 7.12 -4.37
N GLN A 296 -1.30 7.12 -5.29
CA GLN A 296 -1.45 5.94 -6.11
C GLN A 296 -0.05 5.68 -6.63
N GLU A 297 0.59 4.61 -6.15
CA GLU A 297 1.56 3.95 -7.00
C GLU A 297 0.73 3.60 -8.23
N VAL A 298 0.81 4.49 -9.23
CA VAL A 298 0.88 4.05 -10.59
C VAL A 298 1.99 3.02 -10.50
N LYS A 299 1.58 1.75 -10.38
CA LYS A 299 2.35 0.70 -11.01
C LYS A 299 2.56 1.27 -12.40
N GLN A 300 3.75 1.81 -12.63
CA GLN A 300 4.38 1.64 -13.91
C GLN A 300 4.43 0.11 -14.03
N THR A 301 3.32 -0.46 -14.51
CA THR A 301 3.42 -1.35 -15.63
C THR A 301 4.37 -0.60 -16.54
N LYS A 302 5.65 -0.99 -16.52
CA LYS A 302 6.38 -0.99 -17.77
C LYS A 302 5.43 -1.72 -18.69
N THR A 303 4.63 -0.97 -19.45
CA THR A 303 4.23 -1.40 -20.75
C THR A 303 5.56 -1.50 -21.48
N GLU A 304 6.26 -2.61 -21.26
CA GLU A 304 6.89 -3.25 -22.39
C GLU A 304 5.76 -3.30 -23.40
N LYS A 305 5.91 -2.47 -24.43
CA LYS A 305 5.32 -2.82 -25.70
C LYS A 305 5.83 -4.23 -25.99
N ASN A 306 5.07 -5.23 -25.57
CA ASN A 306 4.94 -6.42 -26.39
C ASN A 306 4.28 -5.93 -27.67
N GLN A 307 5.10 -5.34 -28.55
CA GLN A 307 5.01 -5.80 -29.93
C GLN A 307 5.27 -7.30 -29.78
N GLU A 308 4.25 -8.13 -30.04
CA GLU A 308 4.48 -9.55 -30.20
C GLU A 308 5.64 -9.69 -31.19
N LEU A 309 6.82 -10.02 -30.66
CA LEU A 309 7.95 -10.34 -31.50
C LEU A 309 7.51 -11.53 -32.35
N THR A 310 7.66 -11.39 -33.67
CA THR A 310 7.48 -12.48 -34.60
C THR A 310 8.34 -13.67 -34.19
N ASP A 311 7.90 -14.88 -34.51
CA ASP A 311 8.57 -16.14 -34.15
C ASP A 311 10.08 -16.13 -34.48
N ASP A 312 10.44 -15.56 -35.64
CA ASP A 312 11.84 -15.39 -36.06
C ASP A 312 12.62 -14.41 -35.16
N ALA A 313 12.02 -13.28 -34.78
CA ALA A 313 12.66 -12.28 -33.92
C ALA A 313 12.90 -12.81 -32.50
N LEU A 314 12.05 -13.71 -32.01
CA LEU A 314 12.20 -14.33 -30.70
C LEU A 314 13.33 -15.38 -30.69
N PHE A 315 13.47 -16.13 -31.78
CA PHE A 315 14.60 -17.04 -31.98
C PHE A 315 15.95 -16.30 -32.08
N ASP A 316 15.99 -15.21 -32.85
CA ASP A 316 17.21 -14.40 -33.01
C ASP A 316 17.64 -13.76 -31.69
N LYS A 317 16.68 -13.27 -30.89
CA LYS A 317 16.93 -12.70 -29.57
C LYS A 317 17.69 -13.69 -28.66
N TYR A 318 17.17 -14.90 -28.49
CA TYR A 318 17.80 -15.89 -27.60
C TYR A 318 19.12 -16.42 -28.15
N THR A 319 19.25 -16.52 -29.47
CA THR A 319 20.52 -16.91 -30.10
C THR A 319 21.62 -15.88 -29.79
N GLN A 320 21.31 -14.58 -29.89
CA GLN A 320 22.26 -13.51 -29.56
C GLN A 320 22.62 -13.50 -28.07
N GLU A 321 21.66 -13.77 -27.19
CA GLU A 321 21.87 -13.82 -25.74
C GLU A 321 22.82 -14.96 -25.35
N ILE A 322 22.61 -16.17 -25.90
CA ILE A 322 23.46 -17.34 -25.64
C ILE A 322 24.88 -17.12 -26.17
N VAL A 323 25.03 -16.57 -27.37
CA VAL A 323 26.34 -16.24 -27.95
C VAL A 323 27.06 -15.16 -27.14
N ALA A 324 26.33 -14.16 -26.63
CA ALA A 324 26.91 -13.12 -25.78
C ALA A 324 27.43 -13.69 -24.45
N LEU A 325 26.70 -14.62 -23.83
CA LEU A 325 27.14 -15.31 -22.61
C LEU A 325 28.37 -16.18 -22.87
N ALA A 326 28.38 -16.95 -23.95
CA ALA A 326 29.53 -17.76 -24.34
C ALA A 326 30.79 -16.90 -24.58
N ASN A 327 30.65 -15.74 -25.24
CA ASN A 327 31.76 -14.80 -25.45
C ASN A 327 32.26 -14.13 -24.16
N GLN A 328 31.43 -14.07 -23.11
CA GLN A 328 31.81 -13.57 -21.80
C GLN A 328 32.56 -14.61 -20.95
N GLY A 329 32.73 -15.84 -21.46
CA GLY A 329 33.44 -16.92 -20.79
C GLY A 329 32.60 -17.65 -19.73
N GLU A 330 31.26 -17.57 -19.82
CA GLU A 330 30.36 -18.43 -19.04
C GLU A 330 30.56 -19.91 -19.42
N ASP A 331 30.43 -20.78 -18.42
CA ASP A 331 30.61 -22.22 -18.60
C ASP A 331 29.44 -22.85 -19.37
N LEU A 332 29.72 -23.91 -20.15
CA LEU A 332 28.69 -24.57 -20.95
C LEU A 332 27.55 -25.14 -20.09
N VAL A 333 27.85 -25.56 -18.86
CA VAL A 333 26.86 -26.10 -17.92
C VAL A 333 25.93 -25.00 -17.39
N SER A 334 26.40 -23.76 -17.22
CA SER A 334 25.52 -22.66 -16.81
C SER A 334 24.57 -22.24 -17.93
N ILE A 335 25.07 -22.26 -19.18
CA ILE A 335 24.27 -22.00 -20.38
C ILE A 335 23.22 -23.11 -20.58
N ASP A 336 23.59 -24.39 -20.43
CA ASP A 336 22.65 -25.51 -20.51
C ASP A 336 21.53 -25.38 -19.47
N ASN A 337 21.87 -25.12 -18.21
CA ASN A 337 20.85 -24.98 -17.15
C ASN A 337 19.90 -23.79 -17.36
N ALA A 338 20.34 -22.73 -18.04
CA ALA A 338 19.55 -21.53 -18.27
C ALA A 338 18.65 -21.60 -19.52
N TYR A 339 19.07 -22.31 -20.57
CA TYR A 339 18.39 -22.31 -21.88
C TYR A 339 17.92 -23.69 -22.36
N SER A 340 18.31 -24.78 -21.71
CA SER A 340 17.80 -26.12 -21.98
C SER A 340 16.41 -26.30 -21.35
N ALA A 341 15.45 -26.84 -22.11
CA ALA A 341 14.12 -27.11 -21.57
C ALA A 341 14.13 -28.26 -20.56
N ASN A 342 13.22 -28.16 -19.59
CA ASN A 342 12.99 -29.23 -18.63
C ASN A 342 12.60 -30.54 -19.36
N PRO A 343 13.39 -31.62 -19.23
CA PRO A 343 13.17 -32.87 -19.95
C PRO A 343 11.96 -33.67 -19.47
N ASP A 344 11.35 -33.28 -18.35
CA ASP A 344 10.19 -33.93 -17.75
C ASP A 344 8.86 -33.25 -18.17
N LYS A 345 8.94 -32.14 -18.93
CA LYS A 345 7.78 -31.53 -19.59
C LYS A 345 7.62 -32.06 -21.01
N TYR A 346 6.40 -32.48 -21.37
CA TYR A 346 6.09 -32.97 -22.72
C TYR A 346 5.87 -31.83 -23.73
N VAL A 347 5.17 -30.76 -23.31
CA VAL A 347 4.91 -29.54 -24.10
C VAL A 347 5.61 -28.34 -23.43
N TYR A 348 6.22 -27.48 -24.23
CA TYR A 348 6.98 -26.31 -23.76
C TYR A 348 6.18 -25.04 -23.99
N SER A 349 6.39 -24.02 -23.15
CA SER A 349 5.83 -22.68 -23.40
C SER A 349 6.46 -22.07 -24.67
N ARG A 350 5.82 -21.06 -25.27
CA ARG A 350 6.34 -20.40 -26.48
C ARG A 350 7.77 -19.89 -26.27
N GLU A 351 8.05 -19.30 -25.12
CA GLU A 351 9.40 -18.82 -24.80
C GLU A 351 10.39 -19.96 -24.57
N ASP A 352 10.02 -21.00 -23.82
CA ASP A 352 10.88 -22.15 -23.55
C ASP A 352 11.23 -22.94 -24.82
N TYR A 353 10.27 -23.02 -25.76
CA TYR A 353 10.47 -23.64 -27.07
C TYR A 353 11.58 -22.93 -27.86
N TYR A 354 11.47 -21.60 -28.01
CA TYR A 354 12.46 -20.83 -28.76
C TYR A 354 13.83 -20.76 -28.06
N LYS A 355 13.87 -20.72 -26.71
CA LYS A 355 15.11 -20.87 -25.94
C LYS A 355 15.81 -22.19 -26.24
N THR A 356 15.04 -23.29 -26.23
CA THR A 356 15.58 -24.63 -26.44
C THR A 356 16.13 -24.80 -27.86
N ILE A 357 15.42 -24.30 -28.87
CA ILE A 357 15.88 -24.37 -30.26
C ILE A 357 17.12 -23.49 -30.48
N ALA A 358 17.14 -22.27 -29.91
CA ALA A 358 18.31 -21.40 -29.97
C ALA A 358 19.53 -22.07 -29.33
N TYR A 359 19.35 -22.71 -28.17
CA TYR A 359 20.40 -23.47 -27.50
C TYR A 359 20.88 -24.68 -28.31
N HIS A 360 19.98 -25.49 -28.87
CA HIS A 360 20.36 -26.63 -29.71
C HIS A 360 21.10 -26.20 -30.98
N ASN A 361 20.69 -25.08 -31.58
CA ASN A 361 21.39 -24.49 -32.71
C ASN A 361 22.80 -24.02 -32.31
N PHE A 362 22.93 -23.33 -31.18
CA PHE A 362 24.22 -22.92 -30.64
C PHE A 362 25.15 -24.11 -30.39
N MET A 363 24.67 -25.16 -29.71
CA MET A 363 25.44 -26.38 -29.43
C MET A 363 25.86 -27.13 -30.69
N PHE A 364 25.00 -27.18 -31.71
CA PHE A 364 25.33 -27.78 -32.99
C PHE A 364 26.46 -27.01 -33.71
N ASN A 365 26.39 -25.68 -33.70
CA ASN A 365 27.40 -24.82 -34.31
C ASN A 365 28.75 -24.94 -33.57
N LEU A 366 28.73 -25.08 -32.24
CA LEU A 366 29.92 -25.32 -31.42
C LEU A 366 30.58 -26.66 -31.75
N ASN A 367 29.79 -27.74 -31.82
CA ASN A 367 30.29 -29.09 -32.17
C ASN A 367 30.88 -29.13 -33.60
N GLN A 368 30.31 -28.37 -34.54
CA GLN A 368 30.86 -28.25 -35.90
C GLN A 368 32.21 -27.51 -35.92
N GLN A 369 32.41 -26.50 -35.06
CA GLN A 369 33.71 -25.83 -34.93
C GLN A 369 34.78 -26.76 -34.35
N GLU A 370 34.44 -27.54 -33.31
CA GLU A 370 35.37 -28.54 -32.73
C GLU A 370 35.73 -29.67 -33.70
N LEU A 371 34.77 -30.12 -34.53
CA LEU A 371 35.01 -31.12 -35.59
C LEU A 371 35.93 -30.59 -36.69
N MET A 372 35.96 -29.28 -36.94
CA MET A 372 36.85 -28.63 -37.91
C MET A 372 38.29 -28.47 -37.38
N GLU A 373 38.46 -28.35 -36.05
CA GLU A 373 39.79 -28.23 -35.42
C GLU A 373 40.48 -29.60 -35.20
N ASN A 374 39.73 -30.70 -35.10
CA ASN A 374 40.25 -32.04 -34.76
C ASN A 374 40.39 -33.04 -35.94
N GLY A 375 40.49 -32.54 -37.18
CA GLY A 375 41.25 -33.25 -38.23
C GLY A 375 40.59 -34.40 -39.00
N ASP A 376 39.25 -34.53 -39.06
CA ASP A 376 38.59 -35.39 -40.05
C ASP A 376 37.88 -34.55 -41.13
N HIS A 377 38.59 -34.29 -42.23
CA HIS A 377 38.04 -33.57 -43.38
C HIS A 377 37.27 -34.50 -44.32
N THR A 378 36.15 -35.06 -43.85
CA THR A 378 35.14 -35.59 -44.77
C THR A 378 34.12 -34.49 -45.06
N LYS A 379 34.13 -34.05 -46.33
CA LYS A 379 33.32 -32.95 -46.86
C LYS A 379 31.84 -33.11 -46.54
N VAL A 380 31.37 -32.37 -45.54
CA VAL A 380 29.96 -31.99 -45.45
C VAL A 380 29.78 -30.82 -46.42
N THR A 381 29.33 -31.13 -47.64
CA THR A 381 28.95 -30.12 -48.64
C THR A 381 27.90 -29.17 -48.04
N SER A 382 27.90 -27.90 -48.43
CA SER A 382 26.95 -26.85 -47.97
C SER A 382 25.47 -27.16 -48.24
N GLU A 383 25.17 -28.28 -48.90
CA GLU A 383 23.84 -28.83 -49.12
C GLU A 383 23.38 -29.78 -47.98
N SER A 384 24.32 -30.34 -47.20
CA SER A 384 24.03 -31.33 -46.14
C SER A 384 23.74 -30.70 -44.77
N ILE A 385 24.02 -29.40 -44.59
CA ILE A 385 23.72 -28.62 -43.36
C ILE A 385 22.35 -27.93 -43.49
N LYS A 386 21.39 -28.55 -44.19
CA LYS A 386 20.08 -27.93 -44.49
C LYS A 386 18.88 -28.57 -43.81
N ARG A 387 19.06 -29.34 -42.72
CA ARG A 387 17.93 -30.09 -42.15
C ARG A 387 17.99 -30.35 -40.64
N TYR A 388 18.05 -29.29 -39.83
CA TYR A 388 17.42 -29.39 -38.50
C TYR A 388 16.41 -28.31 -38.13
N THR A 389 16.20 -27.30 -38.96
CA THR A 389 15.17 -26.30 -38.68
C THR A 389 14.47 -25.91 -39.96
N LYS A 390 13.50 -26.74 -40.38
CA LYS A 390 12.21 -26.09 -40.68
C LYS A 390 11.76 -25.62 -39.31
N LEU A 391 12.08 -24.38 -38.97
CA LEU A 391 11.62 -23.73 -37.74
C LEU A 391 10.11 -23.89 -37.79
N LEU A 392 9.60 -24.87 -37.01
CA LEU A 392 8.18 -25.07 -36.90
C LEU A 392 7.71 -23.82 -36.18
N SER A 393 6.69 -23.15 -36.74
CA SER A 393 6.00 -22.14 -35.95
C SER A 393 5.55 -22.79 -34.64
N TYR A 394 5.36 -21.98 -33.60
CA TYR A 394 4.93 -22.55 -32.32
C TYR A 394 3.61 -23.35 -32.46
N GLU A 395 2.75 -22.95 -33.41
CA GLU A 395 1.53 -23.68 -33.77
C GLU A 395 1.82 -25.04 -34.42
N ASP A 396 2.77 -25.11 -35.35
CA ASP A 396 3.18 -26.37 -35.98
C ASP A 396 3.85 -27.32 -34.96
N TYR A 397 4.59 -26.78 -33.98
CA TYR A 397 5.15 -27.55 -32.87
C TYR A 397 4.05 -28.20 -32.03
N LEU A 398 3.01 -27.44 -31.67
CA LEU A 398 1.85 -27.95 -30.94
C LEU A 398 1.09 -29.01 -31.75
N ALA A 399 0.97 -28.81 -33.07
CA ALA A 399 0.36 -29.80 -33.97
C ALA A 399 1.18 -31.11 -34.01
N TYR A 400 2.50 -31.02 -34.12
CA TYR A 400 3.39 -32.19 -34.06
C TYR A 400 3.27 -32.94 -32.74
N LYS A 401 3.25 -32.24 -31.60
CA LYS A 401 3.13 -32.84 -30.26
C LYS A 401 1.82 -33.59 -30.01
N LYS A 402 0.78 -33.33 -30.81
CA LYS A 402 -0.49 -34.08 -30.77
C LYS A 402 -0.45 -35.39 -31.56
N THR A 403 0.57 -35.62 -32.39
CA THR A 403 0.69 -36.86 -33.18
C THR A 403 1.06 -38.06 -32.32
N SER A 404 0.59 -39.25 -32.71
CA SER A 404 0.92 -40.51 -32.04
C SER A 404 2.43 -40.82 -32.07
N ASP A 405 3.10 -40.45 -33.17
CA ASP A 405 4.57 -40.58 -33.32
C ASP A 405 5.33 -39.75 -32.28
N ALA A 406 4.92 -38.50 -32.03
CA ALA A 406 5.56 -37.64 -31.03
C ALA A 406 5.35 -38.17 -29.59
N LYS A 407 4.14 -38.65 -29.28
CA LYS A 407 3.83 -39.28 -27.99
C LYS A 407 4.70 -40.52 -27.78
N GLN A 408 4.74 -41.43 -28.75
CA GLN A 408 5.51 -42.68 -28.68
C GLN A 408 7.02 -42.45 -28.54
N LYS A 409 7.59 -41.49 -29.28
CA LYS A 409 9.03 -41.14 -29.20
C LYS A 409 9.45 -40.63 -27.82
N TRP A 410 8.57 -39.87 -27.16
CA TRP A 410 8.85 -39.35 -25.82
C TRP A 410 8.65 -40.43 -24.75
N GLU A 411 7.63 -41.27 -24.89
CA GLU A 411 7.36 -42.41 -23.99
C GLU A 411 8.42 -43.51 -24.06
N ALA A 412 9.09 -43.66 -25.21
CA ALA A 412 10.15 -44.65 -25.42
C ALA A 412 11.48 -44.29 -24.73
N ARG A 413 11.58 -43.14 -24.05
CA ARG A 413 12.82 -42.66 -23.40
C ARG A 413 12.63 -42.58 -21.88
N PRO A 414 12.77 -43.71 -21.15
CA PRO A 414 12.73 -43.67 -19.69
C PRO A 414 13.93 -42.90 -19.13
N LYS A 415 13.75 -42.23 -18.00
CA LYS A 415 14.80 -41.47 -17.32
C LYS A 415 14.96 -42.01 -15.90
N GLU A 416 16.17 -42.46 -15.55
CA GLU A 416 16.52 -42.94 -14.20
C GLU A 416 15.62 -44.05 -13.65
N GLY A 417 15.08 -44.91 -14.53
CA GLY A 417 14.15 -45.99 -14.17
C GLY A 417 12.69 -45.56 -14.10
N VAL A 418 12.33 -44.33 -14.48
CA VAL A 418 10.94 -43.86 -14.54
C VAL A 418 10.40 -44.00 -15.96
N LEU A 419 9.35 -44.81 -16.12
CA LEU A 419 8.63 -44.96 -17.39
C LEU A 419 7.76 -43.73 -17.63
N ARG A 420 7.65 -43.31 -18.90
CA ARG A 420 6.90 -42.11 -19.29
C ARG A 420 5.61 -42.49 -20.01
N LEU A 421 4.52 -41.77 -19.71
CA LEU A 421 3.23 -41.90 -20.38
C LEU A 421 2.64 -40.51 -20.65
N VAL A 422 2.23 -40.24 -21.89
CA VAL A 422 1.55 -39.00 -22.26
C VAL A 422 0.06 -39.26 -22.30
N VAL A 423 -0.68 -38.50 -21.52
CA VAL A 423 -2.14 -38.58 -21.43
C VAL A 423 -2.77 -37.25 -21.81
N ASP A 424 -4.05 -37.25 -22.16
CA ASP A 424 -4.76 -36.02 -22.45
C ASP A 424 -5.22 -35.31 -21.16
N ASP A 425 -5.54 -36.05 -20.09
CA ASP A 425 -5.82 -35.55 -18.73
C ASP A 425 -5.27 -36.53 -17.66
N THR A 426 -4.49 -36.03 -16.70
CA THR A 426 -3.93 -36.85 -15.61
C THR A 426 -4.95 -37.31 -14.56
N GLU A 427 -6.14 -36.71 -14.53
CA GLU A 427 -7.21 -37.03 -13.58
C GLU A 427 -8.33 -37.88 -14.20
N LYS A 428 -8.42 -37.92 -15.53
CA LYS A 428 -9.43 -38.67 -16.29
C LYS A 428 -8.79 -39.38 -17.48
N LEU A 429 -8.33 -40.60 -17.26
CA LEU A 429 -7.76 -41.46 -18.29
C LEU A 429 -8.89 -41.98 -19.20
N THR A 430 -8.65 -41.99 -20.50
CA THR A 430 -9.47 -42.78 -21.44
C THR A 430 -9.17 -44.26 -21.27
N SER A 431 -10.08 -45.15 -21.69
CA SER A 431 -9.88 -46.60 -21.58
C SER A 431 -8.58 -47.09 -22.25
N GLU A 432 -8.19 -46.49 -23.38
CA GLU A 432 -6.93 -46.81 -24.06
C GLU A 432 -5.68 -46.31 -23.30
N GLU A 433 -5.78 -45.18 -22.60
CA GLU A 433 -4.70 -44.65 -21.76
C GLU A 433 -4.58 -45.43 -20.45
N GLU A 434 -5.70 -45.90 -19.90
CA GLU A 434 -5.78 -46.76 -18.73
C GLU A 434 -5.12 -48.11 -19.01
N ASP A 435 -5.39 -48.74 -20.16
CA ASP A 435 -4.73 -49.97 -20.60
C ASP A 435 -3.20 -49.79 -20.76
N LYS A 436 -2.76 -48.67 -21.34
CA LYS A 436 -1.32 -48.33 -21.47
C LYS A 436 -0.68 -48.07 -20.11
N PHE A 437 -1.41 -47.44 -19.19
CA PHE A 437 -0.96 -47.17 -17.84
C PHE A 437 -0.81 -48.48 -17.04
N HIS A 438 -1.79 -49.38 -17.12
CA HIS A 438 -1.72 -50.71 -16.52
C HIS A 438 -0.59 -51.55 -17.11
N SER A 439 -0.38 -51.52 -18.43
CA SER A 439 0.76 -52.20 -19.06
C SER A 439 2.12 -51.70 -18.55
N LYS A 440 2.26 -50.40 -18.25
CA LYS A 440 3.48 -49.83 -17.65
C LYS A 440 3.60 -50.12 -16.15
N LEU A 441 2.49 -50.27 -15.44
CA LEU A 441 2.45 -50.77 -14.06
C LEU A 441 2.85 -52.24 -13.97
N ASP A 442 2.42 -53.09 -14.91
CA ASP A 442 2.85 -54.49 -14.96
C ASP A 442 4.36 -54.62 -15.20
N ALA A 443 4.95 -53.67 -15.93
CA ALA A 443 6.39 -53.58 -16.11
C ALA A 443 7.13 -53.20 -14.81
N LEU A 444 6.51 -52.41 -13.92
CA LEU A 444 7.05 -52.11 -12.59
C LEU A 444 7.09 -53.34 -11.67
N GLU A 445 6.11 -54.23 -11.77
CA GLU A 445 6.10 -55.45 -10.94
C GLU A 445 7.11 -56.51 -11.42
N LYS A 446 7.47 -56.49 -12.70
CA LYS A 446 8.34 -57.51 -13.33
C LYS A 446 9.82 -57.13 -13.33
N ASP A 447 10.15 -55.84 -13.31
CA ASP A 447 11.51 -55.34 -13.42
C ASP A 447 11.89 -54.44 -12.22
N PRO A 448 12.82 -54.89 -11.34
CA PRO A 448 13.22 -54.15 -10.15
C PRO A 448 14.04 -52.87 -10.46
N GLU A 449 14.48 -52.65 -11.70
CA GLU A 449 15.16 -51.40 -12.09
C GLU A 449 14.18 -50.24 -12.37
N VAL A 450 12.88 -50.53 -12.49
CA VAL A 450 11.85 -49.54 -12.77
C VAL A 450 11.32 -48.95 -11.46
N LYS A 451 11.47 -47.63 -11.28
CA LYS A 451 11.19 -46.90 -10.03
C LYS A 451 9.81 -46.21 -9.98
N GLY A 452 9.17 -46.04 -11.13
CA GLY A 452 7.85 -45.43 -11.19
C GLY A 452 7.35 -45.14 -12.60
N VAL A 453 6.13 -44.61 -12.69
CA VAL A 453 5.55 -44.11 -13.95
C VAL A 453 5.25 -42.63 -13.81
N LEU A 454 5.79 -41.82 -14.72
CA LEU A 454 5.49 -40.40 -14.87
C LEU A 454 4.42 -40.22 -15.94
N MET A 455 3.24 -39.78 -15.51
CA MET A 455 2.17 -39.35 -16.42
C MET A 455 2.26 -37.85 -16.65
N VAL A 456 2.22 -37.42 -17.90
CA VAL A 456 2.24 -36.00 -18.26
C VAL A 456 1.07 -35.71 -19.18
N SER A 457 0.30 -34.68 -18.82
CA SER A 457 -0.78 -34.17 -19.63
C SER A 457 -0.30 -33.09 -20.60
N SER A 458 -1.02 -32.97 -21.71
CA SER A 458 -0.81 -31.95 -22.74
C SER A 458 -0.90 -30.50 -22.23
N ASP A 459 -1.57 -30.27 -21.09
CA ASP A 459 -1.69 -28.97 -20.38
C ASP A 459 -0.52 -28.67 -19.42
N GLY A 460 0.47 -29.57 -19.32
CA GLY A 460 1.66 -29.41 -18.49
C GLY A 460 1.49 -29.90 -17.05
N LYS A 461 0.34 -30.49 -16.68
CA LYS A 461 0.21 -31.21 -15.41
C LYS A 461 0.97 -32.54 -15.49
N SER A 462 1.75 -32.85 -14.48
CA SER A 462 2.48 -34.11 -14.39
C SER A 462 2.20 -34.79 -13.05
N LYS A 463 1.92 -36.09 -13.09
CA LYS A 463 1.71 -36.92 -11.92
C LYS A 463 2.74 -38.04 -11.92
N LEU A 464 3.67 -37.98 -10.97
CA LEU A 464 4.65 -39.04 -10.74
C LEU A 464 4.08 -40.04 -9.74
N MET A 465 3.97 -41.30 -10.13
CA MET A 465 3.64 -42.39 -9.22
C MET A 465 4.90 -43.18 -8.92
N ILE A 466 5.40 -43.03 -7.69
CA ILE A 466 6.52 -43.81 -7.14
C ILE A 466 5.91 -44.97 -6.36
N HIS A 467 6.33 -46.19 -6.67
CA HIS A 467 5.83 -47.38 -6.01
C HIS A 467 6.75 -47.77 -4.85
N ASP A 468 6.48 -47.24 -3.64
CA ASP A 468 7.02 -47.85 -2.42
C ASP A 468 6.00 -48.92 -1.95
N SER A 469 6.38 -50.18 -2.13
CA SER A 469 5.53 -51.37 -2.01
C SER A 469 4.86 -51.55 -0.63
N GLU A 470 5.37 -50.90 0.42
CA GLU A 470 4.83 -51.03 1.78
C GLU A 470 3.54 -50.24 2.03
N THR A 471 3.31 -49.14 1.30
CA THR A 471 2.22 -48.19 1.63
C THR A 471 0.84 -48.71 1.18
N ILE A 472 0.79 -49.55 0.14
CA ILE A 472 -0.45 -50.04 -0.46
C ILE A 472 -1.07 -51.20 0.35
N LYS A 473 -0.27 -52.04 1.00
CA LYS A 473 -0.79 -53.13 1.86
C LYS A 473 -1.55 -52.62 3.08
N LYS A 474 -1.23 -51.42 3.57
CA LYS A 474 -1.94 -50.77 4.70
C LYS A 474 -3.21 -50.06 4.26
N ALA A 475 -3.27 -49.55 3.03
CA ALA A 475 -4.41 -48.77 2.55
C ALA A 475 -5.63 -49.63 2.15
N ILE A 476 -5.44 -50.91 1.86
CA ILE A 476 -6.52 -51.81 1.39
C ILE A 476 -7.37 -52.39 2.56
N GLN A 477 -6.95 -52.21 3.83
CA GLN A 477 -7.60 -52.89 4.96
C GLN A 477 -8.49 -52.03 5.86
N GLN A 478 -8.59 -50.71 5.67
CA GLN A 478 -9.44 -49.87 6.53
C GLN A 478 -10.16 -48.79 5.73
N GLU A 479 -11.33 -49.15 5.19
CA GLU A 479 -12.38 -48.17 4.92
C GLU A 479 -13.04 -47.74 6.23
N GLN A 480 -12.69 -46.56 6.73
CA GLN A 480 -13.63 -45.51 7.16
C GLN A 480 -12.95 -44.40 7.98
N ILE A 481 -13.33 -43.17 7.65
CA ILE A 481 -13.35 -41.92 8.45
C ILE A 481 -12.21 -40.90 8.23
N THR A 482 -12.70 -39.66 8.09
CA THR A 482 -12.09 -38.33 8.33
C THR A 482 -11.14 -37.72 7.30
N GLY A 483 -11.69 -36.73 6.58
CA GLY A 483 -10.94 -35.50 6.27
C GLY A 483 -10.50 -34.82 7.57
N ILE A 484 -9.34 -34.16 7.59
CA ILE A 484 -9.07 -32.74 7.30
C ILE A 484 -7.55 -32.56 7.58
N PRO A 485 -6.80 -31.55 7.10
CA PRO A 485 -6.90 -30.70 5.89
C PRO A 485 -5.60 -30.72 5.05
N GLU A 486 -5.65 -30.23 3.82
CA GLU A 486 -4.62 -29.26 3.37
C GLU A 486 -5.18 -28.44 2.19
N GLY A 487 -5.05 -27.11 2.29
CA GLY A 487 -5.44 -26.16 1.24
C GLY A 487 -6.83 -25.52 1.40
N LYS A 488 -6.97 -24.54 2.31
CA LYS A 488 -8.04 -23.54 2.21
C LYS A 488 -7.71 -22.60 1.04
N THR A 489 -8.08 -22.98 -0.18
CA THR A 489 -8.10 -22.04 -1.30
C THR A 489 -9.32 -21.14 -1.14
N GLU A 490 -9.18 -20.07 -0.36
CA GLU A 490 -10.17 -19.00 -0.27
C GLU A 490 -10.02 -18.11 -1.51
N VAL A 491 -11.04 -18.10 -2.35
CA VAL A 491 -11.01 -17.36 -3.61
C VAL A 491 -11.73 -16.02 -3.39
N PRO A 492 -11.09 -14.87 -3.65
CA PRO A 492 -11.75 -13.58 -3.58
C PRO A 492 -12.95 -13.50 -4.52
N PHE A 493 -14.03 -12.84 -4.10
CA PHE A 493 -15.32 -12.78 -4.80
C PHE A 493 -15.25 -12.31 -6.27
N GLY A 494 -14.17 -11.61 -6.66
CA GLY A 494 -13.95 -11.12 -8.03
C GLY A 494 -13.39 -12.12 -9.04
N ILE A 495 -13.11 -13.37 -8.64
CA ILE A 495 -12.49 -14.41 -9.49
C ILE A 495 -13.35 -15.69 -9.55
N ILE A 496 -14.59 -15.65 -9.05
CA ILE A 496 -15.49 -16.80 -8.97
C ILE A 496 -16.42 -16.78 -10.19
N ASP A 497 -16.48 -17.90 -10.91
CA ASP A 497 -17.28 -18.02 -12.14
C ASP A 497 -18.78 -18.18 -11.82
N GLU A 498 -19.10 -18.97 -10.78
CA GLU A 498 -20.48 -19.18 -10.30
C GLU A 498 -20.58 -18.87 -8.81
N ILE A 499 -21.44 -17.91 -8.44
CA ILE A 499 -21.71 -17.61 -7.02
C ILE A 499 -22.57 -18.70 -6.36
N PRO A 500 -22.49 -18.90 -5.03
CA PRO A 500 -23.40 -19.79 -4.33
C PRO A 500 -24.87 -19.40 -4.53
N MET A 501 -25.72 -20.37 -4.84
CA MET A 501 -27.12 -20.13 -5.20
C MET A 501 -28.11 -20.81 -4.25
N LEU A 502 -29.26 -20.17 -4.04
CA LEU A 502 -30.41 -20.78 -3.39
C LEU A 502 -31.31 -21.45 -4.43
N ASN A 503 -31.97 -22.55 -4.06
CA ASN A 503 -32.82 -23.32 -4.98
C ASN A 503 -33.91 -22.46 -5.63
N GLN A 504 -34.48 -21.48 -4.91
CA GLN A 504 -35.47 -20.56 -5.48
C GLN A 504 -34.94 -19.56 -6.50
N CYS A 505 -33.62 -19.43 -6.65
CA CYS A 505 -32.96 -18.49 -7.58
C CYS A 505 -32.33 -19.19 -8.78
N GLU A 506 -32.56 -20.49 -8.97
CA GLU A 506 -31.94 -21.29 -10.03
C GLU A 506 -32.62 -21.12 -11.40
N SER A 507 -33.92 -20.82 -11.43
CA SER A 507 -34.70 -20.73 -12.67
C SER A 507 -34.46 -19.46 -13.50
N LEU A 508 -33.52 -18.61 -13.11
CA LEU A 508 -33.20 -17.35 -13.78
C LEU A 508 -32.00 -17.54 -14.71
N GLU A 509 -32.20 -17.30 -16.02
CA GLU A 509 -31.16 -17.50 -17.04
C GLU A 509 -29.99 -16.51 -16.89
N ASP A 510 -30.27 -15.27 -16.50
CA ASP A 510 -29.28 -14.21 -16.36
C ASP A 510 -28.48 -14.30 -15.02
N ALA A 511 -27.15 -14.19 -15.11
CA ALA A 511 -26.24 -14.22 -13.98
C ALA A 511 -26.38 -12.99 -13.05
N SER A 512 -26.77 -11.82 -13.59
CA SER A 512 -27.05 -10.63 -12.78
C SER A 512 -28.37 -10.78 -12.02
N ALA A 513 -29.43 -11.27 -12.68
CA ALA A 513 -30.70 -11.60 -12.05
C ALA A 513 -30.57 -12.63 -10.93
N ARG A 514 -29.75 -13.68 -11.11
CA ARG A 514 -29.46 -14.68 -10.07
C ARG A 514 -28.80 -14.07 -8.83
N LYS A 515 -27.84 -13.15 -9.02
CA LYS A 515 -27.20 -12.40 -7.91
C LYS A 515 -28.20 -11.55 -7.15
N LYS A 516 -29.08 -10.83 -7.88
CA LYS A 516 -30.15 -10.00 -7.28
C LYS A 516 -31.15 -10.86 -6.49
N CYS A 517 -31.56 -12.00 -7.04
CA CYS A 517 -32.45 -12.94 -6.36
C CYS A 517 -31.86 -13.47 -5.04
N VAL A 518 -30.60 -13.92 -5.05
CA VAL A 518 -29.95 -14.43 -3.83
C VAL A 518 -29.86 -13.35 -2.75
N ALA A 519 -29.54 -12.11 -3.14
CA ALA A 519 -29.51 -10.98 -2.21
C ALA A 519 -30.91 -10.67 -1.62
N GLN A 520 -31.95 -10.70 -2.45
CA GLN A 520 -33.34 -10.49 -2.03
C GLN A 520 -33.82 -11.58 -1.05
N GLU A 521 -33.49 -12.84 -1.32
CA GLU A 521 -33.93 -13.96 -0.47
C GLU A 521 -33.21 -13.98 0.88
N ILE A 522 -31.92 -13.63 0.91
CA ILE A 522 -31.20 -13.42 2.17
C ILE A 522 -31.83 -12.26 2.95
N ALA A 523 -32.14 -11.14 2.29
CA ALA A 523 -32.80 -10.00 2.94
C ALA A 523 -34.19 -10.38 3.49
N LYS A 524 -34.98 -11.12 2.72
CA LYS A 524 -36.30 -11.64 3.13
C LYS A 524 -36.20 -12.56 4.35
N HIS A 525 -35.19 -13.46 4.38
CA HIS A 525 -34.93 -14.32 5.52
C HIS A 525 -34.57 -13.53 6.78
N VAL A 526 -33.66 -12.55 6.65
CA VAL A 526 -33.28 -11.67 7.77
C VAL A 526 -34.49 -10.89 8.27
N ASN A 527 -35.29 -10.30 7.39
CA ASN A 527 -36.48 -9.54 7.76
C ASN A 527 -37.52 -10.40 8.49
N ALA A 528 -37.65 -11.67 8.10
CA ALA A 528 -38.60 -12.59 8.72
C ALA A 528 -38.14 -13.16 10.07
N LYS A 529 -36.82 -13.30 10.29
CA LYS A 529 -36.27 -14.04 11.43
C LYS A 529 -35.52 -13.18 12.45
N PHE A 530 -35.18 -11.94 12.13
CA PHE A 530 -34.43 -11.03 13.00
C PHE A 530 -35.34 -10.28 13.98
N ASN A 531 -35.05 -10.38 15.27
CA ASN A 531 -35.80 -9.72 16.33
C ASN A 531 -35.40 -8.24 16.49
N THR A 532 -36.06 -7.35 15.75
CA THR A 532 -35.84 -5.89 15.84
C THR A 532 -36.21 -5.30 17.20
N LYS A 533 -37.11 -5.95 17.97
CA LYS A 533 -37.54 -5.50 19.31
C LYS A 533 -36.44 -5.69 20.36
N LEU A 534 -35.45 -6.54 20.10
CA LEU A 534 -34.31 -6.78 20.99
C LEU A 534 -33.52 -5.49 21.24
N ALA A 535 -33.35 -4.64 20.22
CA ALA A 535 -32.62 -3.38 20.38
C ALA A 535 -33.30 -2.42 21.36
N THR A 536 -34.65 -2.38 21.37
CA THR A 536 -35.42 -1.59 22.34
C THR A 536 -35.31 -2.15 23.76
N GLN A 537 -35.27 -3.48 23.92
CA GLN A 537 -35.08 -4.14 25.22
C GLN A 537 -33.68 -3.88 25.80
N LEU A 538 -32.69 -3.73 24.92
CA LEU A 538 -31.31 -3.40 25.26
C LEU A 538 -31.07 -1.88 25.45
N GLY A 539 -32.12 -1.05 25.40
CA GLY A 539 -32.03 0.40 25.60
C GLY A 539 -31.36 1.16 24.46
N LEU A 540 -31.27 0.58 23.27
CA LEU A 540 -30.64 1.20 22.10
C LEU A 540 -31.66 2.09 21.37
N VAL A 541 -31.21 3.28 20.94
CA VAL A 541 -32.02 4.26 20.20
C VAL A 541 -31.31 4.69 18.92
N GLY A 542 -32.07 5.07 17.89
CA GLY A 542 -31.52 5.57 16.63
C GLY A 542 -31.17 4.48 15.62
N LYS A 543 -30.39 4.84 14.59
CA LYS A 543 -29.95 3.94 13.51
C LYS A 543 -28.97 2.91 14.06
N GLN A 544 -29.32 1.63 13.97
CA GLN A 544 -28.46 0.52 14.33
C GLN A 544 -27.87 -0.12 13.07
N ARG A 545 -26.55 -0.34 13.08
CA ARG A 545 -25.81 -1.03 12.01
C ARG A 545 -25.13 -2.26 12.57
N ILE A 546 -25.41 -3.40 11.97
CA ILE A 546 -24.77 -4.68 12.27
C ILE A 546 -24.02 -5.13 11.02
N SER A 547 -22.75 -5.46 11.17
CA SER A 547 -21.93 -6.01 10.10
C SER A 547 -21.76 -7.51 10.32
N VAL A 548 -22.28 -8.32 9.41
CA VAL A 548 -22.15 -9.79 9.48
C VAL A 548 -21.21 -10.28 8.39
N MET A 549 -20.38 -11.26 8.71
CA MET A 549 -19.52 -11.98 7.78
C MET A 549 -19.72 -13.48 7.99
N PHE A 550 -19.83 -14.24 6.90
CA PHE A 550 -19.95 -15.69 6.95
C PHE A 550 -19.35 -16.31 5.70
N LYS A 551 -19.06 -17.61 5.72
CA LYS A 551 -18.51 -18.34 4.58
C LYS A 551 -19.46 -19.45 4.16
N ILE A 552 -19.62 -19.64 2.85
CA ILE A 552 -20.32 -20.79 2.30
C ILE A 552 -19.27 -21.82 1.88
N ASP A 553 -19.36 -23.03 2.40
CA ASP A 553 -18.38 -24.10 2.15
C ASP A 553 -18.61 -24.81 0.79
N LYS A 554 -17.72 -25.76 0.45
CA LYS A 554 -17.78 -26.56 -0.78
C LYS A 554 -19.03 -27.47 -0.86
N LEU A 555 -19.73 -27.66 0.26
CA LEU A 555 -20.96 -28.44 0.36
C LEU A 555 -22.20 -27.54 0.37
N GLY A 556 -22.02 -26.21 0.32
CA GLY A 556 -23.08 -25.22 0.36
C GLY A 556 -23.63 -24.89 1.74
N ASN A 557 -22.95 -25.28 2.83
CA ASN A 557 -23.35 -24.93 4.18
C ASN A 557 -22.78 -23.58 4.60
N VAL A 558 -23.53 -22.85 5.43
CA VAL A 558 -23.08 -21.60 6.05
C VAL A 558 -22.23 -21.93 7.28
N GLY A 559 -20.99 -21.44 7.29
CA GLY A 559 -20.02 -21.63 8.37
C GLY A 559 -19.20 -20.37 8.67
N GLU A 560 -18.42 -20.40 9.75
CA GLU A 560 -17.56 -19.29 10.21
C GLU A 560 -18.29 -17.92 10.33
N VAL A 561 -19.52 -17.92 10.87
CA VAL A 561 -20.34 -16.70 11.04
C VAL A 561 -19.77 -15.81 12.14
N ARG A 562 -19.56 -14.52 11.84
CA ARG A 562 -19.11 -13.48 12.76
C ARG A 562 -19.94 -12.21 12.56
N ALA A 563 -20.43 -11.63 13.65
CA ALA A 563 -21.15 -10.36 13.63
C ALA A 563 -20.42 -9.30 14.45
N ARG A 564 -20.61 -8.03 14.08
CA ARG A 564 -20.17 -6.87 14.85
C ARG A 564 -21.32 -5.86 14.93
N ALA A 565 -21.70 -5.48 16.14
CA ALA A 565 -22.79 -4.55 16.41
C ALA A 565 -22.43 -3.55 17.51
N SER A 566 -23.37 -2.65 17.82
CA SER A 566 -23.29 -1.72 18.95
C SER A 566 -23.45 -2.41 20.32
N HIS A 567 -23.99 -3.63 20.36
CA HIS A 567 -24.22 -4.39 21.57
C HIS A 567 -24.10 -5.91 21.34
N PRO A 568 -23.48 -6.70 22.25
CA PRO A 568 -23.30 -8.15 22.08
C PRO A 568 -24.59 -8.93 21.79
N GLY A 569 -25.70 -8.59 22.46
CA GLY A 569 -26.99 -9.24 22.19
C GLY A 569 -27.50 -9.08 20.74
N LEU A 570 -27.12 -8.01 20.04
CA LEU A 570 -27.41 -7.87 18.60
C LEU A 570 -26.45 -8.68 17.73
N GLU A 571 -25.22 -8.93 18.20
CA GLU A 571 -24.26 -9.81 17.54
C GLU A 571 -24.75 -11.26 17.59
N ASP A 572 -25.17 -11.72 18.77
CA ASP A 572 -25.70 -13.07 18.97
C ASP A 572 -26.96 -13.33 18.13
N GLU A 573 -27.87 -12.34 18.09
CA GLU A 573 -29.08 -12.43 17.28
C GLU A 573 -28.77 -12.47 15.78
N ALA A 574 -27.80 -11.68 15.31
CA ALA A 574 -27.37 -11.73 13.91
C ALA A 574 -26.69 -13.06 13.55
N VAL A 575 -25.86 -13.61 14.44
CA VAL A 575 -25.24 -14.93 14.26
C VAL A 575 -26.31 -16.03 14.18
N ARG A 576 -27.32 -15.99 15.07
CA ARG A 576 -28.44 -16.95 15.07
C ARG A 576 -29.22 -16.92 13.76
N VAL A 577 -29.59 -15.74 13.27
CA VAL A 577 -30.40 -15.58 12.06
C VAL A 577 -29.66 -16.06 10.80
N ILE A 578 -28.37 -15.75 10.69
CA ILE A 578 -27.55 -16.18 9.55
C ILE A 578 -27.24 -17.67 9.58
N SER A 579 -27.10 -18.26 10.77
CA SER A 579 -26.94 -19.71 10.91
C SER A 579 -28.20 -20.50 10.52
N LEU A 580 -29.37 -19.84 10.44
CA LEU A 580 -30.64 -20.45 10.00
C LEU A 580 -30.86 -20.34 8.49
N LEU A 581 -29.92 -19.78 7.73
CA LEU A 581 -30.05 -19.72 6.28
C LEU A 581 -30.14 -21.13 5.69
N PRO A 582 -30.98 -21.32 4.65
CA PRO A 582 -31.09 -22.60 3.97
C PRO A 582 -29.78 -22.98 3.28
N LYS A 583 -29.61 -24.28 3.02
CA LYS A 583 -28.43 -24.81 2.34
C LYS A 583 -28.33 -24.25 0.91
N PHE A 584 -27.16 -23.77 0.55
CA PHE A 584 -26.85 -23.25 -0.77
C PHE A 584 -26.37 -24.37 -1.70
N LYS A 585 -26.43 -24.15 -3.00
CA LYS A 585 -25.53 -24.82 -3.95
C LYS A 585 -24.17 -24.12 -3.87
N PRO A 586 -23.06 -24.87 -3.78
CA PRO A 586 -21.73 -24.28 -3.63
C PRO A 586 -21.38 -23.43 -4.85
N GLY A 587 -20.65 -22.33 -4.61
CA GLY A 587 -20.08 -21.53 -5.68
C GLY A 587 -18.95 -22.29 -6.37
N LYS A 588 -18.74 -22.04 -7.66
CA LYS A 588 -17.71 -22.73 -8.45
C LYS A 588 -16.72 -21.76 -9.07
N GLN A 589 -15.47 -22.20 -9.13
CA GLN A 589 -14.42 -21.58 -9.92
C GLN A 589 -13.83 -22.67 -10.83
N LYS A 590 -13.83 -22.44 -12.14
CA LYS A 590 -13.41 -23.42 -13.17
C LYS A 590 -14.14 -24.77 -13.07
N GLY A 591 -15.41 -24.74 -12.63
CA GLY A 591 -16.24 -25.94 -12.45
C GLY A 591 -16.04 -26.68 -11.11
N GLU A 592 -15.06 -26.29 -10.29
CA GLU A 592 -14.85 -26.89 -8.96
C GLU A 592 -15.53 -26.10 -7.84
N PRO A 593 -16.13 -26.75 -6.83
CA PRO A 593 -16.75 -26.07 -5.69
C PRO A 593 -15.69 -25.40 -4.79
N VAL A 594 -15.88 -24.11 -4.51
CA VAL A 594 -14.96 -23.27 -3.72
C VAL A 594 -15.65 -22.64 -2.51
N ILE A 595 -14.85 -22.23 -1.51
CA ILE A 595 -15.35 -21.54 -0.31
C ILE A 595 -15.53 -20.06 -0.64
N VAL A 596 -16.72 -19.53 -0.37
CA VAL A 596 -17.07 -18.15 -0.74
C VAL A 596 -17.37 -17.30 0.51
N PRO A 597 -16.57 -16.26 0.80
CA PRO A 597 -16.86 -15.33 1.89
C PRO A 597 -17.95 -14.32 1.49
N TYR A 598 -18.91 -14.10 2.38
CA TYR A 598 -19.99 -13.12 2.26
C TYR A 598 -19.91 -12.08 3.37
N SER A 599 -20.34 -10.86 3.05
CA SER A 599 -20.54 -9.79 4.02
C SER A 599 -21.92 -9.16 3.83
N LEU A 600 -22.68 -9.06 4.91
CA LEU A 600 -24.04 -8.53 4.93
C LEU A 600 -24.17 -7.41 5.98
N PRO A 601 -24.44 -6.16 5.56
CA PRO A 601 -24.85 -5.11 6.48
C PRO A 601 -26.35 -5.23 6.78
N ILE A 602 -26.71 -5.27 8.07
CA ILE A 602 -28.09 -5.16 8.55
C ILE A 602 -28.27 -3.77 9.15
N LEU A 603 -29.22 -3.01 8.63
CA LEU A 603 -29.52 -1.63 9.04
C LEU A 603 -30.99 -1.55 9.45
N PHE A 604 -31.25 -1.02 10.64
CA PHE A 604 -32.62 -0.76 11.09
C PHE A 604 -32.68 0.42 12.07
N GLN A 605 -33.83 1.08 12.13
CA GLN A 605 -34.08 2.22 13.01
C GLN A 605 -34.84 1.77 14.25
N VAL A 606 -34.40 2.20 15.43
CA VAL A 606 -35.11 1.98 16.68
C VAL A 606 -35.64 3.32 17.17
N ASN A 607 -36.97 3.45 17.23
CA ASN A 607 -37.62 4.62 17.79
C ASN A 607 -37.59 4.54 19.32
N ALA A 608 -37.33 5.67 19.99
CA ALA A 608 -37.35 5.73 21.44
C ALA A 608 -38.77 5.45 21.96
N LYS A 609 -38.90 4.69 23.05
CA LYS A 609 -40.17 4.62 23.79
C LYS A 609 -40.45 6.02 24.38
N PRO A 610 -41.67 6.56 24.24
CA PRO A 610 -42.11 7.66 25.09
C PRO A 610 -42.20 7.12 26.52
N GLY A 611 -41.31 7.56 27.40
CA GLY A 611 -41.34 7.22 28.81
C GLY A 611 -42.26 8.17 29.56
N ASP A 612 -43.24 7.57 30.23
CA ASP A 612 -43.87 7.96 31.50
C ASP A 612 -43.40 9.29 32.10
N ASP A 613 -44.26 10.31 32.01
CA ASP A 613 -44.38 11.33 33.06
C ASP A 613 -45.86 11.72 33.21
N HIS A 614 -46.33 11.75 34.46
CA HIS A 614 -47.73 11.97 34.82
C HIS A 614 -48.20 13.40 34.51
N SER A 615 -49.37 13.55 33.88
CA SER A 615 -50.55 14.32 34.40
C SER A 615 -51.48 14.82 33.28
N ASN A 616 -52.76 14.43 33.42
CA ASN A 616 -54.01 15.06 33.00
C ASN A 616 -54.15 15.64 31.58
N ALA A 617 -55.00 15.01 30.73
CA ALA A 617 -56.37 15.48 30.45
C ALA A 617 -56.98 14.85 29.18
N SER A 618 -58.29 14.57 29.28
CA SER A 618 -59.32 14.36 28.25
C SER A 618 -59.22 13.17 27.30
N GLU A 619 -59.90 12.11 27.74
CA GLU A 619 -60.78 11.20 27.02
C GLU A 619 -61.42 11.79 25.74
N SER A 620 -60.79 11.50 24.61
CA SER A 620 -61.32 11.61 23.25
C SER A 620 -60.29 10.88 22.39
N THR A 621 -60.73 10.09 21.41
CA THR A 621 -59.90 9.30 20.47
C THR A 621 -59.33 7.95 20.98
N LEU A 622 -60.18 7.10 21.56
CA LEU A 622 -59.86 5.66 21.70
C LEU A 622 -60.21 4.84 20.43
N GLU A 623 -61.03 5.38 19.53
CA GLU A 623 -61.34 4.74 18.23
C GLU A 623 -60.36 5.11 17.10
N GLU A 624 -59.70 6.26 17.17
CA GLU A 624 -58.66 6.64 16.20
C GLU A 624 -57.29 6.00 16.51
N ALA A 625 -57.02 5.65 17.78
CA ALA A 625 -55.80 4.93 18.16
C ALA A 625 -55.82 3.44 17.76
N LEU A 626 -57.00 2.82 17.60
CA LEU A 626 -57.12 1.40 17.25
C LEU A 626 -57.04 1.14 15.73
N LYS A 627 -57.35 2.13 14.88
CA LYS A 627 -57.14 2.04 13.42
C LYS A 627 -55.70 2.29 12.99
N GLN A 628 -54.87 2.86 13.85
CA GLN A 628 -53.48 3.21 13.52
C GLN A 628 -52.43 2.20 14.02
N SER A 629 -52.85 1.12 14.69
CA SER A 629 -51.96 0.11 15.28
C SER A 629 -51.89 -1.22 14.50
N ILE A 630 -52.50 -1.33 13.31
CA ILE A 630 -52.46 -2.55 12.48
C ILE A 630 -51.59 -2.41 11.21
N GLU A 631 -51.15 -1.22 10.81
CA GLU A 631 -50.26 -1.02 9.65
C GLU A 631 -49.00 -0.23 9.98
N THR A 632 -48.17 -0.73 10.89
CA THR A 632 -46.75 -0.29 10.94
C THR A 632 -45.84 -1.48 11.25
N SER A 633 -45.82 -2.46 10.34
CA SER A 633 -44.58 -3.22 10.17
C SER A 633 -43.51 -2.23 9.73
N PRO A 634 -42.34 -2.17 10.41
CA PRO A 634 -41.27 -1.26 10.01
C PRO A 634 -40.84 -1.61 8.59
N THR A 635 -41.13 -0.72 7.66
CA THR A 635 -40.71 -0.86 6.27
C THR A 635 -39.19 -0.78 6.24
N PHE A 636 -38.55 -1.88 5.84
CA PHE A 636 -37.12 -1.91 5.57
C PHE A 636 -36.84 -0.94 4.42
N GLN A 637 -36.39 0.26 4.76
CA GLN A 637 -35.93 1.24 3.78
C GLN A 637 -34.53 0.81 3.31
N ASN A 638 -34.45 0.38 2.04
CA ASN A 638 -33.27 0.15 1.21
C ASN A 638 -31.98 -0.30 1.92
N VAL A 639 -31.68 -1.60 1.78
CA VAL A 639 -30.32 -2.12 1.96
C VAL A 639 -29.45 -1.55 0.83
N GLU A 640 -28.75 -0.45 1.09
CA GLU A 640 -27.65 -0.01 0.22
C GLU A 640 -26.50 -1.01 0.35
N VAL A 641 -26.42 -1.91 -0.63
CA VAL A 641 -25.25 -2.75 -0.86
C VAL A 641 -24.24 -1.92 -1.66
N PRO A 642 -22.97 -1.80 -1.24
CA PRO A 642 -21.96 -1.16 -2.07
C PRO A 642 -21.69 -2.03 -3.30
N TYR A 643 -22.17 -1.63 -4.47
CA TYR A 643 -21.95 -2.31 -5.74
C TYR A 643 -21.04 -1.46 -6.63
N ASN A 644 -19.89 -2.01 -7.00
CA ASN A 644 -18.99 -1.39 -7.97
C ASN A 644 -19.51 -1.66 -9.38
N ALA A 645 -19.65 -0.56 -10.14
CA ALA A 645 -20.09 -0.44 -11.53
C ALA A 645 -21.62 -0.32 -11.70
N VAL A 646 -22.05 0.90 -12.04
CA VAL A 646 -23.37 1.21 -12.61
C VAL A 646 -23.64 0.26 -13.79
N ASP A 647 -24.83 -0.33 -13.84
CA ASP A 647 -25.26 -1.29 -14.88
C ASP A 647 -25.08 -0.71 -16.29
N GLU A 648 -25.44 0.56 -16.51
CA GLU A 648 -25.29 1.28 -17.80
C GLU A 648 -24.69 2.69 -17.59
N VAL A 649 -23.52 2.96 -18.19
CA VAL A 649 -22.92 4.32 -18.18
C VAL A 649 -23.67 5.26 -19.13
N PRO A 650 -23.76 6.57 -18.85
CA PRO A 650 -24.37 7.51 -19.80
C PRO A 650 -23.61 7.51 -21.14
N TYR A 651 -24.33 7.51 -22.25
CA TYR A 651 -23.76 7.49 -23.59
C TYR A 651 -24.48 8.46 -24.53
N LEU A 652 -23.82 8.84 -25.63
CA LEU A 652 -24.42 9.70 -26.65
C LEU A 652 -25.32 8.88 -27.58
N PRO A 653 -26.41 9.45 -28.15
CA PRO A 653 -27.28 8.73 -29.08
C PRO A 653 -26.55 8.06 -30.26
N GLU A 654 -25.46 8.66 -30.74
CA GLU A 654 -24.61 8.09 -31.79
C GLU A 654 -23.84 6.82 -31.38
N CYS A 655 -23.80 6.49 -30.09
CA CYS A 655 -23.15 5.31 -29.52
C CYS A 655 -24.12 4.18 -29.16
N GLU A 656 -25.41 4.32 -29.51
CA GLU A 656 -26.46 3.34 -29.17
C GLU A 656 -26.27 1.98 -29.86
N SER A 657 -25.70 1.95 -31.07
CA SER A 657 -25.57 0.75 -31.91
C SER A 657 -24.58 -0.32 -31.42
N THR A 658 -24.01 -0.13 -30.22
CA THR A 658 -22.92 -0.95 -29.70
C THR A 658 -23.45 -1.88 -28.61
N ASN A 659 -23.34 -3.19 -28.77
CA ASN A 659 -23.90 -4.17 -27.81
C ASN A 659 -23.01 -4.41 -26.58
N ASN A 660 -21.79 -3.88 -26.57
CA ASN A 660 -20.81 -4.08 -25.50
C ASN A 660 -20.53 -2.79 -24.70
N GLN A 661 -20.59 -2.87 -23.36
CA GLN A 661 -20.35 -1.74 -22.43
C GLN A 661 -18.98 -1.08 -22.65
N ASP A 662 -17.94 -1.86 -22.93
CA ASP A 662 -16.59 -1.34 -23.11
C ASP A 662 -16.38 -0.67 -24.46
N GLU A 663 -17.10 -1.11 -25.49
CA GLU A 663 -17.12 -0.46 -26.79
C GLU A 663 -17.94 0.85 -26.74
N ARG A 664 -19.05 0.89 -25.98
CA ARG A 664 -19.79 2.14 -25.72
C ARG A 664 -18.93 3.20 -25.05
N LYS A 665 -18.14 2.82 -24.04
CA LYS A 665 -17.18 3.74 -23.39
C LYS A 665 -16.16 4.30 -24.39
N LYS A 666 -15.63 3.45 -25.28
CA LYS A 666 -14.72 3.89 -26.35
C LYS A 666 -15.40 4.84 -27.32
N CYS A 667 -16.63 4.55 -27.74
CA CYS A 667 -17.42 5.43 -28.61
C CYS A 667 -17.66 6.79 -27.96
N VAL A 668 -18.15 6.83 -26.71
CA VAL A 668 -18.40 8.08 -25.97
C VAL A 668 -17.12 8.89 -25.84
N SER A 669 -16.02 8.24 -25.51
CA SER A 669 -14.71 8.88 -25.46
C SER A 669 -14.30 9.49 -26.81
N GLN A 670 -14.50 8.79 -27.92
CA GLN A 670 -14.14 9.27 -29.26
C GLN A 670 -15.05 10.42 -29.70
N ALA A 671 -16.36 10.32 -29.43
CA ALA A 671 -17.34 11.34 -29.74
C ALA A 671 -17.07 12.65 -28.98
N VAL A 672 -16.84 12.57 -27.66
CA VAL A 672 -16.49 13.73 -26.84
C VAL A 672 -15.16 14.34 -27.28
N ALA A 673 -14.14 13.53 -27.58
CA ALA A 673 -12.86 14.02 -28.10
C ALA A 673 -13.03 14.75 -29.44
N LYS A 674 -13.83 14.19 -30.35
CA LYS A 674 -14.16 14.80 -31.65
C LYS A 674 -14.90 16.13 -31.47
N PHE A 675 -15.87 16.18 -30.56
CA PHE A 675 -16.64 17.40 -30.27
C PHE A 675 -15.74 18.50 -29.72
N VAL A 676 -14.91 18.19 -28.73
CA VAL A 676 -13.96 19.16 -28.17
C VAL A 676 -12.97 19.63 -29.22
N ASN A 677 -12.46 18.73 -30.07
CA ASN A 677 -11.54 19.10 -31.14
C ASN A 677 -12.14 20.05 -32.19
N LEU A 678 -13.45 19.99 -32.41
CA LEU A 678 -14.14 20.83 -33.39
C LEU A 678 -14.55 22.20 -32.83
N ASN A 679 -14.86 22.27 -31.54
CA ASN A 679 -15.50 23.44 -30.93
C ASN A 679 -14.59 24.27 -30.01
N PHE A 680 -13.40 23.76 -29.66
CA PHE A 680 -12.46 24.44 -28.77
C PHE A 680 -11.54 25.42 -29.52
N ASP A 681 -11.54 26.68 -29.10
CA ASP A 681 -10.67 27.72 -29.65
C ASP A 681 -9.22 27.58 -29.17
N MET A 682 -8.37 27.02 -30.03
CA MET A 682 -6.93 26.90 -29.78
C MET A 682 -6.18 28.23 -29.91
N ASP A 683 -6.68 29.15 -30.74
CA ASP A 683 -6.02 30.42 -31.03
C ASP A 683 -6.09 31.39 -29.82
N LEU A 684 -7.08 31.19 -28.95
CA LEU A 684 -7.18 31.87 -27.66
C LEU A 684 -5.88 31.74 -26.86
N ALA A 685 -5.30 30.54 -26.76
CA ALA A 685 -4.07 30.34 -26.00
C ALA A 685 -2.85 31.05 -26.61
N ALA A 686 -2.81 31.19 -27.94
CA ALA A 686 -1.77 31.93 -28.64
C ALA A 686 -1.89 33.45 -28.44
N SER A 687 -3.10 33.95 -28.19
CA SER A 687 -3.35 35.37 -27.86
C SER A 687 -2.91 35.74 -26.43
N LEU A 688 -2.79 34.74 -25.55
CA LEU A 688 -2.47 34.90 -24.12
C LEU A 688 -0.97 34.79 -23.78
N ASP A 689 -0.09 34.84 -24.80
CA ASP A 689 1.38 34.68 -24.68
C ASP A 689 1.80 33.36 -24.00
N LEU A 690 0.93 32.35 -24.02
CA LEU A 690 1.22 31.01 -23.51
C LEU A 690 2.07 30.25 -24.53
N ASN A 691 3.08 29.52 -24.04
CA ASN A 691 3.99 28.75 -24.88
C ASN A 691 4.10 27.32 -24.36
N GLY A 692 4.25 26.36 -25.27
CA GLY A 692 4.43 24.96 -24.90
C GLY A 692 3.13 24.19 -24.75
N VAL A 693 3.22 23.03 -24.10
CA VAL A 693 2.09 22.13 -23.83
C VAL A 693 1.18 22.76 -22.76
N GLN A 694 -0.06 23.04 -23.12
CA GLN A 694 -1.11 23.45 -22.19
C GLN A 694 -1.95 22.25 -21.77
N ARG A 695 -2.36 22.21 -20.50
CA ARG A 695 -3.24 21.17 -19.94
C ARG A 695 -4.40 21.82 -19.20
N ILE A 696 -5.60 21.39 -19.52
CA ILE A 696 -6.84 21.83 -18.88
C ILE A 696 -7.51 20.60 -18.30
N ASN A 697 -7.81 20.65 -17.01
CA ASN A 697 -8.55 19.58 -16.33
C ASN A 697 -10.00 20.02 -16.18
N THR A 698 -10.93 19.23 -16.70
CA THR A 698 -12.35 19.53 -16.62
C THR A 698 -13.10 18.41 -15.92
N ILE A 699 -14.11 18.78 -15.15
CA ILE A 699 -14.99 17.87 -14.41
C ILE A 699 -16.42 18.36 -14.65
N PHE A 700 -17.33 17.47 -15.01
CA PHE A 700 -18.72 17.80 -15.23
C PHE A 700 -19.61 16.62 -14.82
N LYS A 701 -20.89 16.88 -14.57
CA LYS A 701 -21.86 15.86 -14.17
C LYS A 701 -22.92 15.73 -15.24
N ILE A 702 -23.27 14.49 -15.57
CA ILE A 702 -24.44 14.19 -16.39
C ILE A 702 -25.57 13.88 -15.42
N ASP A 703 -26.65 14.66 -15.46
CA ASP A 703 -27.79 14.46 -14.58
C ASP A 703 -28.72 13.32 -15.06
N THR A 704 -29.80 13.08 -14.32
CA THR A 704 -30.79 12.04 -14.65
C THR A 704 -31.60 12.34 -15.92
N SER A 705 -31.52 13.58 -16.44
CA SER A 705 -32.13 13.97 -17.72
C SER A 705 -31.16 13.83 -18.89
N GLY A 706 -29.90 13.47 -18.61
CA GLY A 706 -28.84 13.39 -19.62
C GLY A 706 -28.17 14.71 -19.95
N LYS A 707 -28.48 15.79 -19.21
CA LYS A 707 -27.88 17.11 -19.43
C LYS A 707 -26.57 17.25 -18.65
N VAL A 708 -25.62 17.95 -19.26
CA VAL A 708 -24.37 18.34 -18.60
C VAL A 708 -24.62 19.50 -17.62
N VAL A 709 -24.29 19.28 -16.35
CA VAL A 709 -24.43 20.22 -15.23
C VAL A 709 -23.16 20.21 -14.36
N ASP A 710 -23.03 21.17 -13.43
CA ASP A 710 -21.91 21.27 -12.47
C ASP A 710 -20.51 21.24 -13.12
N ILE A 711 -20.32 21.99 -14.22
CA ILE A 711 -19.07 22.06 -14.95
C ILE A 711 -18.02 22.85 -14.16
N LYS A 712 -16.82 22.28 -14.01
CA LYS A 712 -15.65 22.91 -13.40
C LYS A 712 -14.44 22.68 -14.30
N ALA A 713 -13.72 23.74 -14.63
CA ALA A 713 -12.45 23.66 -15.34
C ALA A 713 -11.32 24.22 -14.48
N ARG A 714 -10.10 23.72 -14.70
CA ARG A 714 -8.86 24.28 -14.17
C ARG A 714 -7.83 24.36 -15.29
N ALA A 715 -7.36 25.55 -15.60
CA ALA A 715 -6.42 25.83 -16.68
C ALA A 715 -5.28 26.75 -16.22
N PRO A 716 -4.21 26.91 -17.02
CA PRO A 716 -3.14 27.86 -16.74
C PRO A 716 -3.57 29.33 -16.80
N HIS A 717 -4.70 29.65 -17.44
CA HIS A 717 -5.24 31.00 -17.59
C HIS A 717 -6.78 31.01 -17.47
N PRO A 718 -7.40 32.02 -16.83
CA PRO A 718 -8.86 32.11 -16.67
C PRO A 718 -9.66 32.01 -17.97
N ASP A 719 -9.23 32.69 -19.03
CA ASP A 719 -9.93 32.65 -20.33
C ASP A 719 -9.97 31.24 -20.94
N LEU A 720 -8.96 30.40 -20.67
CA LEU A 720 -8.98 28.99 -21.07
C LEU A 720 -9.90 28.14 -20.18
N GLU A 721 -10.13 28.54 -18.93
CA GLU A 721 -11.15 27.91 -18.08
C GLU A 721 -12.55 28.22 -18.60
N GLU A 722 -12.81 29.48 -18.95
CA GLU A 722 -14.09 29.90 -19.53
C GLU A 722 -14.38 29.21 -20.86
N GLU A 723 -13.38 29.13 -21.74
CA GLU A 723 -13.51 28.44 -23.03
C GLU A 723 -13.77 26.93 -22.85
N ALA A 724 -13.07 26.28 -21.92
CA ALA A 724 -13.32 24.88 -21.61
C ALA A 724 -14.72 24.65 -21.01
N ILE A 725 -15.22 25.57 -20.18
CA ILE A 725 -16.58 25.52 -19.64
C ILE A 725 -17.61 25.68 -20.76
N ARG A 726 -17.40 26.64 -21.68
CA ARG A 726 -18.27 26.87 -22.84
C ARG A 726 -18.40 25.61 -23.69
N VAL A 727 -17.28 25.03 -24.13
CA VAL A 727 -17.26 23.84 -24.98
C VAL A 727 -17.94 22.65 -24.29
N ILE A 728 -17.71 22.45 -23.00
CA ILE A 728 -18.34 21.33 -22.27
C ILE A 728 -19.85 21.56 -22.05
N SER A 729 -20.27 22.82 -21.91
CA SER A 729 -21.69 23.16 -21.79
C SER A 729 -22.49 22.93 -23.08
N GLU A 730 -21.80 22.94 -24.23
CA GLU A 730 -22.37 22.71 -25.56
C GLU A 730 -22.41 21.23 -25.95
N LEU A 731 -21.93 20.32 -25.09
CA LEU A 731 -21.99 18.88 -25.36
C LEU A 731 -23.44 18.41 -25.60
N PRO A 732 -23.66 17.46 -26.53
CA PRO A 732 -24.99 16.94 -26.80
C PRO A 732 -25.59 16.25 -25.57
N THR A 733 -26.93 16.24 -25.50
CA THR A 733 -27.66 15.54 -24.44
C THR A 733 -27.34 14.04 -24.48
N PHE A 734 -26.95 13.50 -23.35
CA PHE A 734 -26.64 12.09 -23.17
C PHE A 734 -27.93 11.30 -22.91
N ILE A 735 -27.90 10.02 -23.21
CA ILE A 735 -28.84 9.06 -22.62
C ILE A 735 -28.33 8.82 -21.19
N PRO A 736 -29.15 9.07 -20.14
CA PRO A 736 -28.70 8.99 -18.76
C PRO A 736 -28.30 7.56 -18.39
N GLY A 737 -27.33 7.44 -17.50
CA GLY A 737 -26.89 6.15 -16.98
C GLY A 737 -27.99 5.52 -16.15
N LYS A 738 -28.03 4.18 -16.13
CA LYS A 738 -29.01 3.41 -15.34
C LYS A 738 -28.29 2.55 -14.33
N ASP A 739 -28.80 2.60 -13.11
CA ASP A 739 -28.46 1.68 -12.03
C ASP A 739 -29.75 0.99 -11.58
N ASP A 740 -29.83 -0.33 -11.71
CA ASP A 740 -31.04 -1.10 -11.39
C ASP A 740 -32.31 -0.58 -12.10
N GLY A 741 -32.16 -0.16 -13.37
CA GLY A 741 -33.25 0.39 -14.19
C GLY A 741 -33.68 1.82 -13.84
N LYS A 742 -33.10 2.43 -12.79
CA LYS A 742 -33.33 3.83 -12.41
C LYS A 742 -32.23 4.73 -12.96
N THR A 743 -32.62 5.88 -13.49
CA THR A 743 -31.66 6.88 -14.00
C THR A 743 -30.82 7.45 -12.87
N VAL A 744 -29.50 7.48 -13.04
CA VAL A 744 -28.54 8.01 -12.06
C VAL A 744 -27.66 9.09 -12.68
N SER A 745 -27.26 10.08 -11.87
CA SER A 745 -26.30 11.09 -12.28
C SER A 745 -24.87 10.57 -12.17
N VAL A 746 -24.03 10.86 -13.15
CA VAL A 746 -22.65 10.35 -13.22
C VAL A 746 -21.66 11.50 -13.43
N VAL A 747 -20.56 11.49 -12.68
CA VAL A 747 -19.52 12.52 -12.78
C VAL A 747 -18.44 12.05 -13.75
N TYR A 748 -18.07 12.93 -14.68
CA TYR A 748 -17.04 12.74 -15.69
C TYR A 748 -15.86 13.68 -15.46
N ALA A 749 -14.65 13.20 -15.75
CA ALA A 749 -13.44 14.01 -15.79
C ALA A 749 -12.81 13.90 -17.18
N LEU A 750 -12.52 15.04 -17.81
CA LEU A 750 -11.96 15.13 -19.16
C LEU A 750 -10.70 16.01 -19.16
N PRO A 751 -9.51 15.43 -19.32
CA PRO A 751 -8.29 16.19 -19.53
C PRO A 751 -8.16 16.61 -20.99
N ILE A 752 -7.91 17.89 -21.22
CA ILE A 752 -7.69 18.49 -22.54
C ILE A 752 -6.24 18.97 -22.63
N LYS A 753 -5.53 18.60 -23.69
CA LYS A 753 -4.13 18.97 -23.90
C LYS A 753 -3.90 19.43 -25.33
N PHE A 754 -3.13 20.50 -25.49
CA PHE A 754 -2.76 21.01 -26.80
C PHE A 754 -1.44 21.78 -26.72
N GLN A 755 -0.81 21.98 -27.87
CA GLN A 755 0.47 22.65 -27.99
C GLN A 755 0.27 24.05 -28.56
N VAL A 756 0.81 25.08 -27.90
CA VAL A 756 0.81 26.44 -28.42
C VAL A 756 2.18 26.78 -28.97
N VAL A 757 2.22 27.21 -30.24
CA VAL A 757 3.44 27.64 -30.91
C VAL A 757 3.58 29.16 -30.76
N GLY A 758 4.57 29.59 -30.00
CA GLY A 758 4.82 31.02 -29.76
C GLY A 758 5.13 31.83 -31.02
N LYS A 759 4.53 33.02 -31.15
CA LYS A 759 4.93 34.00 -32.16
C LYS A 759 6.34 34.51 -31.84
N LYS A 760 7.33 34.22 -32.69
CA LYS A 760 8.68 34.82 -32.60
C LYS A 760 8.55 36.35 -32.65
N ARG A 761 8.87 37.04 -31.54
CA ARG A 761 9.00 38.51 -31.50
C ARG A 761 10.01 38.96 -32.57
N LYS A 762 9.54 39.70 -33.59
CA LYS A 762 10.42 40.49 -34.46
C LYS A 762 11.17 41.48 -33.57
N ARG A 763 12.48 41.24 -33.39
CA ARG A 763 13.36 42.09 -32.60
C ARG A 763 13.58 43.38 -33.38
N ASN A 764 12.82 44.43 -33.07
CA ASN A 764 13.08 45.78 -33.57
C ASN A 764 14.47 46.21 -33.09
N LYS A 765 15.40 46.32 -34.06
CA LYS A 765 16.74 46.87 -33.88
C LYS A 765 16.58 48.38 -33.72
N LYS A 766 16.61 48.89 -32.49
CA LYS A 766 16.75 50.33 -32.24
C LYS A 766 18.23 50.70 -32.44
N ASN A 767 18.47 51.54 -33.45
CA ASN A 767 19.63 52.42 -33.51
C ASN A 767 19.47 53.54 -32.49
#